data_AF-A0A5N5KBJ5-F1
#
_entry.id   AF-A0A5N5KBJ5-F1
#
_cell.length_a   1.000
_cell.length_b   1.000
_cell.length_c   1.000
_cell.angle_alpha   90.00
_cell.angle_beta   90.00
_cell.angle_gamma   90.00
#
_symmetry.space_group_name_H-M   'P 1'
#
loop_
_entity.id
_entity.type
_entity.pdbx_description
1 polymer ?
#
loop_
_entity_poly.entity_id
_entity_poly.type
_entity_poly.pdbx_seq_one_letter_code
_entity_poly.pdbx_strand_id
1 'polypeptide(L)'
;MSRSRHFWTVRAFAVVAAGIVMAAASLDWTLTRQIDGLRFESVLLLNSRHYSSSNGEQLDAENVKEPRKSSNKSKTAKSMARLINSKPWSTELESSLFSLSPSISKTTFFQVLRFIASPSKAFDFFNWASRNGFTHDGRSYFMMLEILGRNGNLNIARNFLFSIERRSNGSVKIEDRFCNTLLRSYGNAGLFNEAIKLFSLMKSSGKFDKIKEILGGAVVGRGFVPDTCTYNTLMNAQCDAGNLDEALKMFKKMKELKVQPDSATYSVLIRNLCQRGDFERAEQLFDELSDKEILLRDDGCTPLVAAYNPIFDFLCKNGKTCKAERVFRQLMKKGTQDPPSYKTLIIGHCKEGTFEAGYKLLHFMLRRDYVPDFETYVLLINGFLQKGEPILAYRTLERMLKSSYLPKTSVFHSVLSELLKNDFASESASLVVLMIDRKIRQDINLSTHTVRLLFGSELRIKAFQIVELLYDNEYVVDMEELIGFICQNGKLLDAQKMLSFCLEKGHNVDINVCNVVIEALCKMKRPLEAFGLYYKLVEKGNHQQLSCLEDLAAIPRCDSTVQVGKLNISEVSLSRTQGLSIEPAQTRAVLMERGHDSSEFLALAYVKSSEPKHKSLCIKLLFSSAQEFTKLQRSRVFNDANGMVLLLSNGKILLSFTFTGDHSSLSTPLLSRFSCTMQGGEFLLIGIQINARCWLIYQYQAIFFFHLLKMSKSDGNGVSKHHATLARRAPTPGKATILAIGKAFPSQLVPQECLVEGYMRDTKCDDASIKEKLERLCKTTTVKTRYTVMSKEILEKYPELATEGSPTIKQRLEIANPAVVEMALNASIACIDEWGGSVKDITHIVYVSSSEIRLPGGDLYLATQLGLRNDVGRVMLYFLGCYGGVTGLRVAKDIAENNPGSRVLLTTSETTILGFRPPNKARPYDLVGAALFGDGAAAVIIGADPVIGKESPFMELNYAVQQFLPGTQDVIDGRLSEEGINFKLGRDLPQKIEDNIEEFCRKLMSKAGLTEFNDLFWAVHPGGPAILNRLESNLKLNKEKLGCSRRALMDYGNVSSNTIVYVLEYMKEELKREGGEEWGLALAFGPGITFEGILLRGL
;
A
#
# COMPACT_ATOMS: atom_id res chain seq x y z
N MET A 1 -50.18 41.63 6.28
CA MET A 1 -49.40 42.46 5.33
C MET A 1 -48.04 41.79 5.16
N SER A 2 -47.90 40.97 4.12
CA SER A 2 -47.39 41.30 2.77
C SER A 2 -45.86 41.24 2.74
N ARG A 3 -45.30 40.13 2.24
CA ARG A 3 -44.75 39.97 0.87
C ARG A 3 -43.37 40.66 0.75
N SER A 4 -42.33 40.06 0.17
CA SER A 4 -42.24 38.96 -0.80
C SER A 4 -40.77 38.63 -1.08
N ARG A 5 -40.41 37.34 -1.19
CA ARG A 5 -39.99 36.60 -2.43
C ARG A 5 -38.64 37.07 -3.02
N HIS A 6 -37.69 36.22 -3.37
CA HIS A 6 -37.78 35.05 -4.27
C HIS A 6 -36.71 34.00 -3.88
N PHE A 7 -37.02 32.72 -3.68
CA PHE A 7 -37.33 31.67 -4.67
C PHE A 7 -36.10 31.12 -5.43
N TRP A 8 -35.81 29.81 -5.47
CA TRP A 8 -36.35 28.58 -4.82
C TRP A 8 -35.65 27.37 -5.53
N THR A 9 -35.46 26.24 -4.83
CA THR A 9 -35.48 24.82 -5.32
C THR A 9 -34.52 24.34 -6.42
N VAL A 10 -34.08 23.08 -6.50
CA VAL A 10 -34.74 21.75 -6.39
C VAL A 10 -33.67 20.74 -5.91
N ARG A 11 -33.80 20.07 -4.76
CA ARG A 11 -34.42 18.75 -4.45
C ARG A 11 -33.76 17.52 -5.10
N ALA A 12 -33.52 16.54 -4.22
CA ALA A 12 -33.06 15.17 -4.46
C ALA A 12 -34.05 14.30 -5.27
N PHE A 13 -33.57 13.10 -5.64
CA PHE A 13 -34.21 11.94 -6.30
C PHE A 13 -34.35 12.08 -7.83
N ALA A 14 -33.95 11.13 -8.69
CA ALA A 14 -33.64 9.69 -8.56
C ALA A 14 -32.79 9.23 -9.79
N VAL A 15 -31.84 8.31 -9.61
CA VAL A 15 -31.84 6.92 -10.16
C VAL A 15 -31.49 6.76 -11.65
N VAL A 16 -30.40 6.01 -11.91
CA VAL A 16 -30.19 5.05 -13.03
C VAL A 16 -30.61 5.51 -14.44
N ALA A 17 -29.63 5.87 -15.27
CA ALA A 17 -29.48 5.50 -16.69
C ALA A 17 -28.40 6.38 -17.37
N ALA A 18 -27.80 5.87 -18.45
CA ALA A 18 -26.84 6.48 -19.36
C ALA A 18 -25.35 6.38 -18.97
N GLY A 19 -24.81 5.16 -18.92
CA GLY A 19 -23.92 4.74 -19.99
C GLY A 19 -24.49 4.84 -21.41
N ILE A 20 -23.60 5.19 -22.35
CA ILE A 20 -23.73 5.18 -23.81
C ILE A 20 -24.44 6.43 -24.37
N VAL A 21 -23.64 7.38 -24.89
CA VAL A 21 -23.66 7.83 -26.29
C VAL A 21 -22.59 8.93 -26.49
N MET A 22 -21.77 8.72 -27.54
CA MET A 22 -20.84 9.62 -28.23
C MET A 22 -19.44 9.89 -27.67
N ALA A 23 -18.52 9.04 -28.11
CA ALA A 23 -17.36 9.52 -28.86
C ALA A 23 -17.81 10.21 -30.15
N ALA A 24 -17.34 11.44 -30.42
CA ALA A 24 -17.04 12.00 -31.74
C ALA A 24 -16.79 13.52 -31.62
N ALA A 25 -15.52 13.93 -31.65
CA ALA A 25 -15.03 15.12 -32.36
C ALA A 25 -13.58 15.41 -31.95
N SER A 26 -12.65 14.68 -32.56
CA SER A 26 -11.36 15.23 -32.96
C SER A 26 -11.58 16.18 -34.14
N LEU A 27 -11.26 17.47 -33.99
CA LEU A 27 -10.80 18.33 -35.10
C LEU A 27 -10.25 19.67 -34.59
N ASP A 28 -8.95 19.79 -34.79
CA ASP A 28 -8.22 20.93 -35.35
C ASP A 28 -7.54 22.00 -34.49
N TRP A 29 -6.39 22.35 -35.07
CA TRP A 29 -5.22 23.04 -34.56
C TRP A 29 -5.27 24.54 -34.92
N THR A 30 -4.46 25.34 -34.23
CA THR A 30 -3.94 26.68 -34.61
C THR A 30 -4.85 27.92 -34.61
N LEU A 31 -4.54 28.87 -33.71
CA LEU A 31 -4.16 30.26 -34.09
C LEU A 31 -3.43 30.99 -32.94
N THR A 32 -2.18 31.42 -33.22
CA THR A 32 -1.45 32.63 -32.73
C THR A 32 -1.59 33.08 -31.27
N ARG A 33 -0.54 33.04 -30.42
CA ARG A 33 0.67 33.88 -30.43
C ARG A 33 0.36 35.39 -30.34
N GLN A 34 0.20 35.91 -29.11
CA GLN A 34 0.58 37.27 -28.69
C GLN A 34 0.28 37.46 -27.20
N ILE A 35 1.32 37.60 -26.38
CA ILE A 35 1.54 38.64 -25.35
C ILE A 35 2.89 38.27 -24.72
N ASP A 36 3.93 38.90 -25.26
CA ASP A 36 5.20 39.10 -24.59
C ASP A 36 5.02 40.16 -23.50
N GLY A 37 5.72 39.95 -22.38
CA GLY A 37 6.06 41.01 -21.43
C GLY A 37 5.17 41.07 -20.20
N LEU A 38 5.70 40.59 -19.07
CA LEU A 38 5.90 41.40 -17.86
C LEU A 38 6.72 40.63 -16.81
N ARG A 39 7.94 41.15 -16.62
CA ARG A 39 8.82 41.18 -15.44
C ARG A 39 8.52 40.24 -14.26
N PHE A 40 9.56 39.47 -13.93
CA PHE A 40 9.82 38.91 -12.60
C PHE A 40 9.77 40.01 -11.53
N GLU A 41 8.77 39.96 -10.65
CA GLU A 41 8.83 40.57 -9.32
C GLU A 41 8.82 39.48 -8.24
N SER A 42 9.95 39.42 -7.54
CA SER A 42 10.19 38.95 -6.18
C SER A 42 8.98 38.43 -5.37
N VAL A 43 8.89 37.11 -5.25
CA VAL A 43 8.13 36.46 -4.18
C VAL A 43 8.96 36.53 -2.90
N LEU A 44 8.60 37.46 -2.02
CA LEU A 44 8.98 37.51 -0.61
C LEU A 44 8.39 36.30 0.12
N LEU A 45 9.13 35.18 0.14
CA LEU A 45 8.88 34.09 1.07
C LEU A 45 9.42 34.47 2.45
N LEU A 46 8.47 34.80 3.34
CA LEU A 46 8.65 34.88 4.79
C LEU A 46 9.13 33.54 5.35
N ASN A 47 10.44 33.29 5.30
CA ASN A 47 11.09 32.23 6.07
C ASN A 47 11.35 32.74 7.49
N SER A 48 10.34 32.64 8.35
CA SER A 48 10.51 32.68 9.80
C SER A 48 10.16 31.32 10.38
N ARG A 49 11.17 30.50 10.71
CA ARG A 49 11.12 29.52 11.82
C ARG A 49 12.49 28.88 12.09
N HIS A 50 13.00 29.22 13.27
CA HIS A 50 13.72 28.38 14.24
C HIS A 50 14.98 27.63 13.81
N TYR A 51 16.13 28.30 13.98
CA TYR A 51 17.39 27.65 14.36
C TYR A 51 17.34 27.29 15.86
N SER A 52 17.26 26.00 16.18
CA SER A 52 17.60 25.48 17.52
C SER A 52 19.04 24.99 17.48
N SER A 53 19.92 25.64 18.23
CA SER A 53 21.34 25.27 18.36
C SER A 53 21.52 24.02 19.22
N SER A 54 22.13 22.99 18.65
CA SER A 54 22.78 21.89 19.36
C SER A 54 24.25 22.25 19.64
N ASN A 55 24.71 22.12 20.88
CA ASN A 55 26.04 21.61 21.23
C ASN A 55 26.07 21.28 22.73
N GLY A 56 26.61 20.12 23.05
CA GLY A 56 26.63 19.54 24.39
C GLY A 56 27.89 19.92 25.18
N GLU A 57 27.70 20.04 26.49
CA GLU A 57 28.63 19.58 27.52
C GLU A 57 27.79 18.83 28.55
N GLN A 58 28.29 17.65 28.93
CA GLN A 58 27.69 16.76 29.94
C GLN A 58 27.67 17.46 31.30
N LEU A 59 26.47 17.72 31.81
CA LEU A 59 26.17 17.84 33.23
C LEU A 59 24.84 17.11 33.46
N ASP A 60 24.83 16.31 34.53
CA ASP A 60 23.79 15.38 34.92
C ASP A 60 22.37 15.91 34.73
N ALA A 61 21.63 15.24 33.84
CA ALA A 61 20.22 15.50 33.59
C ALA A 61 19.43 14.22 33.85
N GLU A 62 19.32 13.85 35.12
CA GLU A 62 18.14 13.15 35.58
C GLU A 62 16.88 13.99 35.24
N ASN A 63 15.86 13.29 34.73
CA ASN A 63 14.47 13.71 34.56
C ASN A 63 14.15 14.78 33.50
N VAL A 64 13.80 14.32 32.29
CA VAL A 64 12.68 14.91 31.53
C VAL A 64 11.80 13.80 30.93
N LYS A 65 10.62 13.62 31.56
CA LYS A 65 9.46 12.86 31.11
C LYS A 65 8.65 13.62 30.04
N GLU A 66 7.95 12.85 29.21
CA GLU A 66 6.81 13.12 28.31
C GLU A 66 5.93 14.38 28.53
N PRO A 67 5.15 14.80 27.49
CA PRO A 67 4.04 15.74 27.63
C PRO A 67 2.90 15.15 28.48
N ARG A 68 2.95 15.44 29.79
CA ARG A 68 1.88 15.16 30.76
C ARG A 68 0.64 16.02 30.48
N LYS A 69 -0.55 15.45 30.78
CA LYS A 69 -1.81 16.17 31.05
C LYS A 69 -1.49 17.51 31.73
N SER A 70 -2.08 18.62 31.25
CA SER A 70 -1.82 19.95 31.80
C SER A 70 -2.02 19.94 33.32
N SER A 71 -0.91 19.94 34.07
CA SER A 71 -0.96 20.19 35.49
C SER A 71 -1.61 21.55 35.71
N ASN A 72 -2.27 21.76 36.85
CA ASN A 72 -2.78 23.09 37.21
C ASN A 72 -1.68 24.17 37.05
N LYS A 73 -0.40 23.82 37.21
CA LYS A 73 0.77 24.71 36.99
C LYS A 73 0.93 25.19 35.54
N SER A 74 0.66 24.34 34.53
CA SER A 74 0.68 24.77 33.11
C SER A 74 -0.51 25.66 32.75
N LYS A 75 -1.68 25.43 33.38
CA LYS A 75 -2.84 26.32 33.26
C LYS A 75 -2.58 27.67 33.94
N THR A 76 -1.94 27.69 35.11
CA THR A 76 -1.53 28.91 35.80
C THR A 76 -0.54 29.71 34.96
N ALA A 77 0.53 29.07 34.44
CA ALA A 77 1.51 29.75 33.57
C ALA A 77 0.87 30.37 32.32
N LYS A 78 -0.02 29.64 31.63
CA LYS A 78 -0.78 30.16 30.47
C LYS A 78 -1.73 31.29 30.85
N SER A 79 -2.28 31.28 32.06
CA SER A 79 -3.20 32.32 32.54
C SER A 79 -2.45 33.59 32.95
N MET A 80 -1.34 33.45 33.67
CA MET A 80 -0.41 34.55 33.97
C MET A 80 0.12 35.18 32.68
N ALA A 81 0.59 34.37 31.71
CA ALA A 81 1.07 34.89 30.44
C ALA A 81 -0.03 35.60 29.62
N ARG A 82 -1.28 35.09 29.65
CA ARG A 82 -2.42 35.78 29.03
C ARG A 82 -2.70 37.14 29.66
N LEU A 83 -2.65 37.24 30.99
CA LEU A 83 -2.81 38.53 31.69
C LEU A 83 -1.69 39.50 31.35
N ILE A 84 -0.44 39.04 31.39
CA ILE A 84 0.73 39.85 31.04
C ILE A 84 0.62 40.35 29.59
N ASN A 85 0.26 39.49 28.65
CA ASN A 85 0.15 39.88 27.25
C ASN A 85 -0.99 40.88 27.01
N SER A 86 -2.13 40.75 27.71
CA SER A 86 -3.33 41.57 27.50
C SER A 86 -3.35 42.92 28.23
N LYS A 87 -2.63 43.08 29.35
CA LYS A 87 -2.65 44.32 30.15
C LYS A 87 -1.30 45.07 30.12
N PRO A 88 -1.29 46.42 30.26
CA PRO A 88 -0.05 47.15 30.54
C PRO A 88 0.48 46.78 31.94
N TRP A 89 1.80 46.89 32.12
CA TRP A 89 2.41 46.59 33.42
C TRP A 89 1.99 47.65 34.44
N SER A 90 1.31 47.24 35.51
CA SER A 90 0.68 48.11 36.51
C SER A 90 0.58 47.40 37.86
N THR A 91 0.38 48.15 38.94
CA THR A 91 0.18 47.61 40.29
C THR A 91 -1.01 46.63 40.35
N GLU A 92 -2.09 46.93 39.63
CA GLU A 92 -3.26 46.06 39.50
C GLU A 92 -2.94 44.71 38.83
N LEU A 93 -2.06 44.73 37.82
CA LEU A 93 -1.56 43.52 37.17
C LEU A 93 -0.68 42.73 38.14
N GLU A 94 0.23 43.38 38.86
CA GLU A 94 1.09 42.73 39.86
C GLU A 94 0.25 42.05 40.96
N SER A 95 -0.81 42.69 41.46
CA SER A 95 -1.76 42.09 42.42
C SER A 95 -2.49 40.88 41.82
N SER A 96 -2.90 40.96 40.55
CA SER A 96 -3.55 39.86 39.84
C SER A 96 -2.62 38.66 39.63
N LEU A 97 -1.33 38.91 39.40
CA LEU A 97 -0.31 37.86 39.27
C LEU A 97 -0.01 37.21 40.62
N PHE A 98 0.07 38.02 41.69
CA PHE A 98 0.25 37.52 43.06
C PHE A 98 -0.93 36.67 43.52
N SER A 99 -2.17 37.07 43.23
CA SER A 99 -3.37 36.28 43.56
C SER A 99 -3.41 34.93 42.84
N LEU A 100 -2.86 34.86 41.63
CA LEU A 100 -2.79 33.62 40.86
C LEU A 100 -1.69 32.67 41.36
N SER A 101 -0.58 33.21 41.86
CA SER A 101 0.54 32.41 42.37
C SER A 101 1.34 33.23 43.40
N PRO A 102 1.01 33.11 44.70
CA PRO A 102 1.73 33.82 45.77
C PRO A 102 3.21 33.44 45.87
N SER A 103 3.57 32.21 45.49
CA SER A 103 4.94 31.76 45.32
C SER A 103 5.13 31.14 43.93
N ILE A 104 6.16 31.58 43.20
CA ILE A 104 6.40 31.15 41.82
C ILE A 104 7.41 30.00 41.83
N SER A 105 7.04 28.84 41.32
CA SER A 105 7.99 27.74 41.12
C SER A 105 8.91 28.00 39.92
N LYS A 106 10.15 27.48 39.94
CA LYS A 106 11.10 27.55 38.80
C LYS A 106 10.47 27.10 37.48
N THR A 107 9.70 26.01 37.50
CA THR A 107 8.99 25.50 36.33
C THR A 107 7.92 26.45 35.79
N THR A 108 7.15 27.10 36.67
CA THR A 108 6.10 28.05 36.28
C THR A 108 6.73 29.32 35.71
N PHE A 109 7.79 29.83 36.34
CA PHE A 109 8.55 30.98 35.86
C PHE A 109 9.04 30.81 34.41
N PHE A 110 9.75 29.71 34.12
CA PHE A 110 10.25 29.43 32.78
C PHE A 110 9.12 29.21 31.76
N GLN A 111 7.99 28.62 32.15
CA GLN A 111 6.84 28.49 31.27
C GLN A 111 6.18 29.84 30.96
N VAL A 112 6.04 30.73 31.95
CA VAL A 112 5.48 32.07 31.74
C VAL A 112 6.35 32.87 30.79
N LEU A 113 7.68 32.91 30.99
CA LEU A 113 8.61 33.61 30.09
C LEU A 113 8.52 33.13 28.63
N ARG A 114 8.27 31.84 28.38
CA ARG A 114 8.10 31.28 27.03
C ARG A 114 6.79 31.71 26.35
N PHE A 115 5.79 32.14 27.12
CA PHE A 115 4.48 32.55 26.61
C PHE A 115 4.28 34.07 26.55
N ILE A 116 5.16 34.86 27.15
CA ILE A 116 5.11 36.32 27.05
C ILE A 116 5.56 36.75 25.65
N ALA A 117 4.74 37.57 24.99
CA ALA A 117 4.98 38.01 23.63
C ALA A 117 5.93 39.23 23.56
N SER A 118 5.92 40.09 24.59
CA SER A 118 6.72 41.32 24.59
C SER A 118 7.98 41.19 25.47
N PRO A 119 9.18 41.52 24.96
CA PRO A 119 10.43 41.48 25.74
C PRO A 119 10.43 42.41 26.94
N SER A 120 9.80 43.59 26.84
CA SER A 120 9.72 44.53 27.95
C SER A 120 8.89 43.94 29.09
N LYS A 121 7.71 43.38 28.77
CA LYS A 121 6.86 42.70 29.75
C LYS A 121 7.51 41.45 30.34
N ALA A 122 8.32 40.74 29.55
CA ALA A 122 9.11 39.61 30.05
C ALA A 122 10.17 40.07 31.06
N PHE A 123 10.82 41.22 30.81
CA PHE A 123 11.78 41.84 31.72
C PHE A 123 11.09 42.35 32.99
N ASP A 124 9.91 42.95 32.87
CA ASP A 124 9.12 43.41 34.01
C ASP A 124 8.67 42.22 34.88
N PHE A 125 8.25 41.11 34.26
CA PHE A 125 7.95 39.86 34.95
C PHE A 125 9.19 39.26 35.64
N PHE A 126 10.36 39.31 34.99
CA PHE A 126 11.63 38.87 35.58
C PHE A 126 11.96 39.66 36.86
N ASN A 127 11.79 41.00 36.83
CA ASN A 127 12.04 41.86 37.99
C ASN A 127 10.97 41.70 39.08
N TRP A 128 9.69 41.56 38.70
CA TRP A 128 8.60 41.31 39.64
C TRP A 128 8.74 39.97 40.36
N ALA A 129 9.12 38.90 39.65
CA ALA A 129 9.36 37.60 40.27
C ALA A 129 10.43 37.69 41.38
N SER A 130 11.52 38.43 41.13
CA SER A 130 12.56 38.67 42.13
C SER A 130 12.04 39.43 43.36
N ARG A 131 11.23 40.48 43.15
CA ARG A 131 10.56 41.22 44.24
C ARG A 131 9.60 40.35 45.06
N ASN A 132 9.06 39.29 44.46
CA ASN A 132 8.15 38.33 45.11
C ASN A 132 8.85 37.05 45.58
N GLY A 133 10.16 37.14 45.89
CA GLY A 133 10.90 36.06 46.54
C GLY A 133 11.42 34.95 45.62
N PHE A 134 11.34 35.11 44.30
CA PHE A 134 11.97 34.17 43.36
C PHE A 134 13.48 34.42 43.25
N THR A 135 14.30 33.39 43.47
CA THR A 135 15.76 33.45 43.33
C THR A 135 16.20 33.06 41.92
N HIS A 136 16.79 34.03 41.21
CA HIS A 136 17.31 33.85 39.85
C HIS A 136 18.65 33.10 39.86
N ASP A 137 18.78 32.09 38.99
CA ASP A 137 20.01 31.34 38.73
C ASP A 137 20.56 31.62 37.31
N GLY A 138 21.74 31.08 36.97
CA GLY A 138 22.36 31.32 35.66
C GLY A 138 21.46 30.98 34.46
N ARG A 139 20.57 29.99 34.60
CA ARG A 139 19.61 29.60 33.56
C ARG A 139 18.52 30.67 33.35
N SER A 140 18.02 31.26 34.44
CA SER A 140 17.05 32.36 34.37
C SER A 140 17.62 33.62 33.69
N TYR A 141 18.86 34.01 34.03
CA TYR A 141 19.56 35.12 33.39
C TYR A 141 19.84 34.84 31.92
N PHE A 142 20.27 33.63 31.57
CA PHE A 142 20.55 33.25 30.19
C PHE A 142 19.28 33.31 29.33
N MET A 143 18.15 32.79 29.82
CA MET A 143 16.87 32.85 29.10
C MET A 143 16.40 34.29 28.89
N MET A 144 16.54 35.17 29.88
CA MET A 144 16.17 36.57 29.72
C MET A 144 17.07 37.26 28.69
N LEU A 145 18.38 36.96 28.68
CA LEU A 145 19.32 37.47 27.69
C LEU A 145 18.97 37.00 26.27
N GLU A 146 18.58 35.73 26.09
CA GLU A 146 18.10 35.21 24.81
C GLU A 146 16.82 35.92 24.33
N ILE A 147 15.86 36.17 25.23
CA ILE A 147 14.61 36.88 24.90
C ILE A 147 14.92 38.31 24.44
N LEU A 148 15.79 39.03 25.15
CA LEU A 148 16.19 40.40 24.79
C LEU A 148 16.95 40.42 23.46
N GLY A 149 17.88 39.47 23.26
CA GLY A 149 18.70 39.36 22.06
C GLY A 149 17.88 39.05 20.80
N ARG A 150 16.99 38.05 20.86
CA ARG A 150 16.17 37.63 19.70
C ARG A 150 15.21 38.72 19.19
N ASN A 151 14.79 39.63 20.05
CA ASN A 151 13.85 40.69 19.69
C ASN A 151 14.54 42.01 19.30
N GLY A 152 15.86 42.01 19.10
CA GLY A 152 16.59 43.20 18.65
C GLY A 152 16.79 44.27 19.73
N ASN A 153 16.45 44.00 21.00
CA ASN A 153 16.67 44.91 22.13
C ASN A 153 18.13 44.89 22.59
N LEU A 154 19.07 45.09 21.66
CA LEU A 154 20.47 44.76 21.82
C LEU A 154 21.19 45.64 22.85
N ASN A 155 20.81 46.92 22.95
CA ASN A 155 21.33 47.80 24.00
C ASN A 155 20.90 47.33 25.40
N ILE A 156 19.65 46.89 25.54
CA ILE A 156 19.13 46.37 26.80
C ILE A 156 19.77 45.02 27.11
N ALA A 157 19.91 44.14 26.12
CA ALA A 157 20.58 42.85 26.25
C ALA A 157 22.05 43.03 26.68
N ARG A 158 22.76 43.99 26.09
CA ARG A 158 24.14 44.35 26.44
C ARG A 158 24.23 44.84 27.89
N ASN A 159 23.41 45.83 28.25
CA ASN A 159 23.40 46.37 29.61
C ASN A 159 22.99 45.30 30.63
N PHE A 160 22.05 44.44 30.26
CA PHE A 160 21.63 43.32 31.08
C PHE A 160 22.78 42.35 31.33
N LEU A 161 23.48 41.90 30.29
CA LEU A 161 24.67 41.03 30.38
C LEU A 161 25.69 41.54 31.40
N PHE A 162 26.10 42.80 31.29
CA PHE A 162 27.08 43.41 32.20
C PHE A 162 26.54 43.63 33.62
N SER A 163 25.22 43.64 33.80
CA SER A 163 24.59 43.77 35.12
C SER A 163 24.35 42.44 35.83
N ILE A 164 24.53 41.27 35.18
CA ILE A 164 24.20 39.94 35.75
C ILE A 164 24.94 39.67 37.06
N GLU A 165 26.26 39.87 37.09
CA GLU A 165 27.07 39.64 38.30
C GLU A 165 26.64 40.53 39.45
N ARG A 166 26.39 41.82 39.19
CA ARG A 166 25.89 42.75 40.21
C ARG A 166 24.48 42.41 40.68
N ARG A 167 23.58 42.05 39.77
CA ARG A 167 22.17 41.70 40.08
C ARG A 167 22.06 40.37 40.83
N SER A 168 23.01 39.48 40.66
CA SER A 168 23.08 38.18 41.34
C SER A 168 23.92 38.20 42.62
N ASN A 169 24.42 39.38 43.05
CA ASN A 169 25.36 39.52 44.17
C ASN A 169 26.60 38.61 44.03
N GLY A 170 27.09 38.43 42.79
CA GLY A 170 28.24 37.58 42.48
C GLY A 170 27.97 36.07 42.42
N SER A 171 26.71 35.63 42.62
CA SER A 171 26.36 34.20 42.56
C SER A 171 26.36 33.62 41.14
N VAL A 172 26.15 34.45 40.11
CA VAL A 172 26.20 34.04 38.69
C VAL A 172 27.35 34.78 38.01
N LYS A 173 28.37 34.04 37.59
CA LYS A 173 29.49 34.57 36.81
C LYS A 173 29.16 34.63 35.32
N ILE A 174 29.72 35.60 34.60
CA ILE A 174 29.56 35.68 33.15
C ILE A 174 30.42 34.59 32.48
N GLU A 175 29.76 33.56 31.95
CA GLU A 175 30.37 32.49 31.17
C GLU A 175 30.31 32.76 29.65
N ASP A 176 31.13 32.06 28.87
CA ASP A 176 31.23 32.20 27.41
C ASP A 176 29.88 32.10 26.70
N ARG A 177 28.97 31.24 27.17
CA ARG A 177 27.62 31.10 26.60
C ARG A 177 26.85 32.43 26.55
N PHE A 178 26.99 33.30 27.56
CA PHE A 178 26.24 34.56 27.61
C PHE A 178 26.74 35.55 26.56
N CYS A 179 28.07 35.65 26.41
CA CYS A 179 28.69 36.50 25.41
C CYS A 179 28.45 35.98 23.99
N ASN A 180 28.52 34.66 23.76
CA ASN A 180 28.19 34.02 22.49
C ASN A 180 26.74 34.32 22.07
N THR A 181 25.77 34.29 22.99
CA THR A 181 24.37 34.65 22.71
C THR A 181 24.22 36.11 22.24
N LEU A 182 24.93 37.05 22.88
CA LEU A 182 24.88 38.46 22.48
C LEU A 182 25.56 38.70 21.13
N LEU A 183 26.71 38.05 20.88
CA LEU A 183 27.38 38.08 19.58
C LEU A 183 26.49 37.59 18.44
N ARG A 184 25.83 36.44 18.63
CA ARG A 184 24.88 35.91 17.65
C ARG A 184 23.72 36.89 17.42
N SER A 185 23.24 37.55 18.48
CA SER A 185 22.18 38.56 18.37
C SER A 185 22.63 39.79 17.59
N TYR A 186 23.87 40.27 17.79
CA TYR A 186 24.43 41.36 16.98
C TYR A 186 24.65 40.95 15.52
N GLY A 187 25.18 39.74 15.28
CA GLY A 187 25.37 39.20 13.93
C GLY A 187 24.06 39.08 13.18
N ASN A 188 23.02 38.52 13.80
CA ASN A 188 21.68 38.40 13.22
C ASN A 188 21.02 39.75 12.93
N ALA A 189 21.36 40.79 13.68
CA ALA A 189 20.83 42.15 13.49
C ALA A 189 21.66 42.99 12.51
N GLY A 190 22.72 42.44 11.91
CA GLY A 190 23.61 43.18 11.01
C GLY A 190 24.44 44.26 11.71
N LEU A 191 24.55 44.25 13.04
CA LEU A 191 25.35 45.19 13.81
C LEU A 191 26.80 44.71 13.91
N PHE A 192 27.48 44.71 12.76
CA PHE A 192 28.80 44.10 12.59
C PHE A 192 29.88 44.80 13.40
N ASN A 193 29.86 46.13 13.48
CA ASN A 193 30.86 46.88 14.21
C ASN A 193 30.75 46.61 15.72
N GLU A 194 29.54 46.44 16.23
CA GLU A 194 29.24 46.10 17.61
C GLU A 194 29.62 44.65 17.91
N ALA A 195 29.30 43.72 17.00
CA ALA A 195 29.73 42.33 17.08
C ALA A 195 31.26 42.21 17.06
N ILE A 196 31.96 42.92 16.16
CA ILE A 196 33.42 42.95 16.04
C ILE A 196 34.05 43.67 17.23
N LYS A 197 33.46 44.76 17.75
CA LYS A 197 33.90 45.43 18.99
C LYS A 197 33.79 44.46 20.15
N LEU A 198 32.66 43.77 20.33
CA LEU A 198 32.49 42.78 21.37
C LEU A 198 33.49 41.63 21.19
N PHE A 199 33.61 41.08 19.97
CA PHE A 199 34.56 40.03 19.58
C PHE A 199 36.03 40.42 19.83
N SER A 200 36.40 41.67 19.55
CA SER A 200 37.76 42.19 19.76
C SER A 200 38.04 42.54 21.22
N LEU A 201 37.06 43.07 21.96
CA LEU A 201 37.08 43.22 23.41
C LEU A 201 37.32 41.86 24.09
N MET A 202 36.65 40.80 23.63
CA MET A 202 36.85 39.42 24.11
C MET A 202 38.20 38.83 23.69
N LYS A 203 38.80 39.25 22.56
CA LYS A 203 40.16 38.84 22.16
C LYS A 203 41.24 39.49 23.02
N SER A 204 41.03 40.73 23.47
CA SER A 204 42.02 41.49 24.25
C SER A 204 42.13 41.06 25.72
N SER A 205 41.31 40.11 26.19
CA SER A 205 41.27 39.61 27.57
C SER A 205 42.42 38.65 27.92
N GLY A 206 43.64 38.98 27.50
CA GLY A 206 44.87 38.60 28.21
C GLY A 206 45.25 39.62 29.29
N LYS A 207 44.70 40.84 29.27
CA LYS A 207 44.87 41.87 30.33
C LYS A 207 43.58 42.67 30.51
N PHE A 208 42.93 42.48 31.65
CA PHE A 208 41.62 43.02 32.04
C PHE A 208 41.61 44.53 32.38
N ASP A 209 42.67 45.29 32.12
CA ASP A 209 42.81 46.63 32.69
C ASP A 209 42.12 47.75 31.89
N LYS A 210 41.86 47.60 30.58
CA LYS A 210 41.12 48.60 29.79
C LYS A 210 39.59 48.49 29.89
N ILE A 211 39.07 47.39 30.44
CA ILE A 211 37.62 47.20 30.69
C ILE A 211 37.20 47.99 31.94
N LYS A 212 38.11 48.18 32.92
CA LYS A 212 37.88 49.00 34.12
C LYS A 212 37.60 50.47 33.81
N GLU A 213 38.26 51.03 32.80
CA GLU A 213 38.25 52.47 32.52
C GLU A 213 37.02 52.91 31.71
N ILE A 214 36.48 52.04 30.84
CA ILE A 214 35.37 52.41 29.94
C ILE A 214 33.99 52.04 30.52
N LEU A 215 33.87 51.03 31.39
CA LEU A 215 32.54 50.48 31.77
C LEU A 215 32.44 50.06 33.24
N GLY A 216 32.66 51.02 34.16
CA GLY A 216 32.59 50.88 35.62
C GLY A 216 31.74 49.71 36.17
N GLY A 217 32.42 48.64 36.58
CA GLY A 217 31.82 47.47 37.23
C GLY A 217 32.73 46.25 37.18
N ALA A 218 32.97 45.62 38.32
CA ALA A 218 33.90 44.51 38.51
C ALA A 218 33.40 43.20 37.84
N VAL A 219 34.27 42.56 37.04
CA VAL A 219 34.18 41.16 36.62
C VAL A 219 35.60 40.58 36.59
N VAL A 220 35.84 39.47 37.28
CA VAL A 220 37.15 38.79 37.39
C VAL A 220 37.11 37.42 36.70
N GLY A 221 37.92 37.24 35.65
CA GLY A 221 38.62 35.97 35.39
C GLY A 221 38.27 35.15 34.13
N ARG A 222 39.34 34.77 33.40
CA ARG A 222 39.54 33.82 32.28
C ARG A 222 39.16 34.29 30.86
N GLY A 223 39.99 33.84 29.90
CA GLY A 223 39.90 34.17 28.48
C GLY A 223 38.80 33.39 27.77
N PHE A 224 38.04 34.10 26.95
CA PHE A 224 36.86 33.64 26.22
C PHE A 224 37.24 32.98 24.88
N VAL A 225 36.54 31.89 24.50
CA VAL A 225 36.73 31.23 23.19
C VAL A 225 35.43 31.26 22.38
N PRO A 226 35.37 31.99 21.24
CA PRO A 226 34.22 31.95 20.35
C PRO A 226 34.01 30.55 19.78
N ASP A 227 32.77 30.05 19.80
CA ASP A 227 32.43 28.74 19.26
C ASP A 227 32.16 28.76 17.74
N THR A 228 32.11 27.58 17.12
CA THR A 228 31.85 27.40 15.68
C THR A 228 30.56 28.07 15.22
N CYS A 229 29.50 28.04 16.03
CA CYS A 229 28.22 28.66 15.70
C CYS A 229 28.32 30.20 15.65
N THR A 230 29.07 30.81 16.56
CA THR A 230 29.38 32.24 16.54
C THR A 230 30.12 32.63 15.27
N TYR A 231 31.15 31.89 14.86
CA TYR A 231 31.83 32.13 13.59
C TYR A 231 30.89 32.00 12.38
N ASN A 232 30.09 30.94 12.32
CA ASN A 232 29.13 30.72 11.23
C ASN A 232 28.12 31.86 11.11
N THR A 233 27.62 32.35 12.24
CA THR A 233 26.67 33.46 12.28
C THR A 233 27.30 34.74 11.72
N LEU A 234 28.52 35.07 12.15
CA LEU A 234 29.23 36.26 11.67
C LEU A 234 29.61 36.14 10.20
N MET A 235 30.07 34.96 9.75
CA MET A 235 30.39 34.70 8.34
C MET A 235 29.16 34.81 7.45
N ASN A 236 28.04 34.19 7.82
CA ASN A 236 26.82 34.28 7.02
C ASN A 236 26.34 35.73 6.91
N ALA A 237 26.35 36.47 8.02
CA ALA A 237 25.94 37.87 8.02
C ALA A 237 26.89 38.75 7.18
N GLN A 238 28.21 38.52 7.19
CA GLN A 238 29.15 39.23 6.30
C GLN A 238 28.93 38.90 4.82
N CYS A 239 28.63 37.65 4.51
CA CYS A 239 28.26 37.21 3.17
C CYS A 239 26.98 37.92 2.68
N ASP A 240 25.94 37.96 3.53
CA ASP A 240 24.66 38.61 3.25
C ASP A 240 24.84 40.14 3.06
N ALA A 241 25.80 40.75 3.76
CA ALA A 241 26.18 42.15 3.60
C ALA A 241 27.05 42.45 2.37
N GLY A 242 27.36 41.45 1.53
CA GLY A 242 28.18 41.66 0.34
C GLY A 242 29.71 41.57 0.59
N ASN A 243 30.16 41.29 1.81
CA ASN A 243 31.58 41.31 2.19
C ASN A 243 32.19 39.89 2.27
N LEU A 244 32.29 39.18 1.15
CA LEU A 244 32.79 37.79 1.13
C LEU A 244 34.27 37.67 1.53
N ASP A 245 35.12 38.62 1.14
CA ASP A 245 36.54 38.60 1.52
C ASP A 245 36.72 38.66 3.05
N GLU A 246 35.81 39.36 3.73
CA GLU A 246 35.81 39.52 5.17
C GLU A 246 35.33 38.23 5.84
N ALA A 247 34.35 37.55 5.25
CA ALA A 247 33.96 36.20 5.68
C ALA A 247 35.10 35.17 5.50
N LEU A 248 35.85 35.23 4.40
CA LEU A 248 37.02 34.37 4.17
C LEU A 248 38.16 34.68 5.16
N LYS A 249 38.39 35.96 5.50
CA LYS A 249 39.32 36.35 6.58
C LYS A 249 38.89 35.77 7.93
N MET A 250 37.58 35.78 8.23
CA MET A 250 37.04 35.15 9.45
C MET A 250 37.23 33.64 9.45
N PHE A 251 37.02 32.96 8.33
CA PHE A 251 37.27 31.52 8.18
C PHE A 251 38.74 31.16 8.41
N LYS A 252 39.67 31.95 7.85
CA LYS A 252 41.11 31.76 8.10
C LYS A 252 41.44 31.91 9.59
N LYS A 253 40.88 32.94 10.23
CA LYS A 253 41.07 33.22 11.66
C LYS A 253 40.47 32.13 12.57
N MET A 254 39.34 31.55 12.18
CA MET A 254 38.73 30.40 12.85
C MET A 254 39.70 29.22 12.91
N LYS A 255 40.37 28.91 11.80
CA LYS A 255 41.42 27.87 11.73
C LYS A 255 42.66 28.23 12.56
N GLU A 256 43.13 29.48 12.51
CA GLU A 256 44.28 29.97 13.30
C GLU A 256 44.04 29.83 14.81
N LEU A 257 42.80 30.09 15.26
CA LEU A 257 42.39 29.94 16.66
C LEU A 257 41.99 28.50 17.03
N LYS A 258 42.24 27.52 16.15
CA LYS A 258 41.93 26.09 16.34
C LYS A 258 40.45 25.80 16.62
N VAL A 259 39.55 26.67 16.18
CA VAL A 259 38.10 26.42 16.20
C VAL A 259 37.76 25.60 14.95
N GLN A 260 37.17 24.42 15.13
CA GLN A 260 36.95 23.47 14.03
C GLN A 260 35.79 23.92 13.13
N PRO A 261 36.02 24.12 11.82
CA PRO A 261 34.96 24.31 10.84
C PRO A 261 34.06 23.09 10.73
N ASP A 262 32.75 23.34 10.63
CA ASP A 262 31.71 22.31 10.48
C ASP A 262 30.99 22.39 9.13
N SER A 263 30.02 21.51 8.91
CA SER A 263 29.25 21.46 7.65
C SER A 263 28.56 22.79 7.31
N ALA A 264 28.08 23.52 8.32
CA ALA A 264 27.44 24.82 8.15
C ALA A 264 28.44 25.87 7.67
N THR A 265 29.67 25.86 8.22
CA THR A 265 30.77 26.73 7.79
C THR A 265 30.99 26.65 6.27
N TYR A 266 31.18 25.43 5.76
CA TYR A 266 31.42 25.20 4.33
C TYR A 266 30.19 25.52 3.47
N SER A 267 28.99 25.20 3.95
CA SER A 267 27.75 25.51 3.22
C SER A 267 27.58 27.01 2.96
N VAL A 268 27.91 27.86 3.95
CA VAL A 268 27.83 29.32 3.82
C VAL A 268 28.81 29.82 2.78
N LEU A 269 30.07 29.39 2.84
CA LEU A 269 31.12 29.87 1.96
C LEU A 269 30.93 29.38 0.52
N ILE A 270 30.70 28.08 0.32
CA ILE A 270 30.53 27.48 -1.02
C ILE A 270 29.32 28.11 -1.73
N ARG A 271 28.18 28.22 -1.05
CA ARG A 271 26.97 28.84 -1.62
C ARG A 271 27.25 30.27 -2.09
N ASN A 272 27.88 31.08 -1.26
CA ASN A 272 28.15 32.48 -1.57
C ASN A 272 29.21 32.67 -2.66
N LEU A 273 30.25 31.82 -2.69
CA LEU A 273 31.24 31.83 -3.78
C LEU A 273 30.59 31.47 -5.11
N CYS A 274 29.75 30.43 -5.14
CA CYS A 274 29.01 30.06 -6.35
C CYS A 274 28.05 31.17 -6.81
N GLN A 275 27.36 31.86 -5.89
CA GLN A 275 26.49 32.99 -6.22
C GLN A 275 27.23 34.17 -6.86
N ARG A 276 28.52 34.36 -6.54
CA ARG A 276 29.37 35.38 -7.15
C ARG A 276 30.12 34.91 -8.40
N GLY A 277 29.97 33.64 -8.78
CA GLY A 277 30.67 33.04 -9.90
C GLY A 277 32.15 32.69 -9.64
N ASP A 278 32.62 32.80 -8.40
CA ASP A 278 33.99 32.40 -8.02
C ASP A 278 34.05 30.88 -7.76
N PHE A 279 33.90 30.11 -8.83
CA PHE A 279 33.83 28.66 -8.78
C PHE A 279 35.18 28.00 -8.47
N GLU A 280 36.31 28.66 -8.76
CA GLU A 280 37.64 28.12 -8.47
C GLU A 280 37.86 27.99 -6.97
N ARG A 281 37.59 29.05 -6.20
CA ARG A 281 37.69 29.01 -4.74
C ARG A 281 36.61 28.13 -4.12
N ALA A 282 35.40 28.11 -4.71
CA ALA A 282 34.34 27.20 -4.27
C ALA A 282 34.77 25.73 -4.40
N GLU A 283 35.40 25.38 -5.53
CA GLU A 283 35.90 24.03 -5.81
C GLU A 283 37.03 23.65 -4.83
N GLN A 284 37.93 24.58 -4.47
CA GLN A 284 38.96 24.34 -3.46
C GLN A 284 38.38 24.04 -2.07
N LEU A 285 37.36 24.80 -1.63
CA LEU A 285 36.66 24.53 -0.37
C LEU A 285 35.86 23.23 -0.43
N PHE A 286 35.33 22.88 -1.60
CA PHE A 286 34.61 21.64 -1.84
C PHE A 286 35.54 20.41 -1.78
N ASP A 287 36.76 20.53 -2.29
CA ASP A 287 37.80 19.50 -2.12
C ASP A 287 38.19 19.34 -0.65
N GLU A 288 38.45 20.45 0.05
CA GLU A 288 38.77 20.41 1.48
C GLU A 288 37.64 19.75 2.29
N LEU A 289 36.38 20.05 1.99
CA LEU A 289 35.20 19.43 2.59
C LEU A 289 35.18 17.91 2.35
N SER A 290 35.41 17.50 1.10
CA SER A 290 35.36 16.11 0.67
C SER A 290 36.50 15.28 1.27
N ASP A 291 37.73 15.78 1.23
CA ASP A 291 38.94 15.05 1.60
C ASP A 291 39.09 14.92 3.13
N LYS A 292 38.62 15.92 3.88
CA LYS A 292 38.57 15.88 5.35
C LYS A 292 37.31 15.21 5.90
N GLU A 293 36.47 14.68 5.00
CA GLU A 293 35.18 14.04 5.26
C GLU A 293 34.31 14.82 6.27
N ILE A 294 34.28 16.15 6.14
CA ILE A 294 33.68 17.06 7.13
C ILE A 294 32.18 16.78 7.28
N LEU A 295 31.52 16.38 6.19
CA LEU A 295 30.11 16.00 6.18
C LEU A 295 29.80 14.71 6.94
N LEU A 296 30.78 13.82 7.15
CA LEU A 296 30.58 12.54 7.82
C LEU A 296 30.82 12.62 9.33
N ARG A 297 31.46 13.68 9.83
CA ARG A 297 31.76 13.82 11.24
C ARG A 297 30.49 13.93 12.09
N ASP A 298 30.56 13.46 13.33
CA ASP A 298 29.43 13.50 14.28
C ASP A 298 29.40 14.80 15.10
N ASP A 299 30.45 15.62 15.02
CA ASP A 299 30.56 16.94 15.61
C ASP A 299 30.14 18.04 14.61
N GLY A 300 29.06 18.77 14.91
CA GLY A 300 28.65 19.97 14.17
C GLY A 300 27.20 20.00 13.70
N CYS A 301 26.88 21.00 12.87
CA CYS A 301 25.52 21.19 12.37
C CYS A 301 25.11 20.16 11.30
N THR A 302 23.80 19.95 11.12
CA THR A 302 23.26 19.17 10.00
C THR A 302 23.56 19.88 8.67
N PRO A 303 24.17 19.21 7.67
CA PRO A 303 24.50 19.82 6.39
C PRO A 303 23.26 20.32 5.64
N LEU A 304 23.32 21.55 5.11
CA LEU A 304 22.28 22.09 4.23
C LEU A 304 22.56 21.70 2.78
N VAL A 305 21.90 20.64 2.26
CA VAL A 305 22.17 20.10 0.91
C VAL A 305 21.98 21.13 -0.19
N ALA A 306 20.91 21.92 -0.12
CA ALA A 306 20.60 22.94 -1.12
C ALA A 306 21.73 23.97 -1.33
N ALA A 307 22.62 24.16 -0.34
CA ALA A 307 23.79 25.04 -0.47
C ALA A 307 24.83 24.53 -1.47
N TYR A 308 24.85 23.21 -1.73
CA TYR A 308 25.80 22.55 -2.63
C TYR A 308 25.26 22.39 -4.07
N ASN A 309 23.96 22.60 -4.31
CA ASN A 309 23.35 22.45 -5.64
C ASN A 309 24.03 23.33 -6.72
N PRO A 310 24.40 24.60 -6.45
CA PRO A 310 25.10 25.43 -7.44
C PRO A 310 26.47 24.87 -7.84
N ILE A 311 27.22 24.30 -6.89
CA ILE A 311 28.53 23.70 -7.21
C ILE A 311 28.35 22.34 -7.90
N PHE A 312 27.31 21.57 -7.58
CA PHE A 312 26.98 20.34 -8.32
C PHE A 312 26.66 20.64 -9.79
N ASP A 313 25.83 21.65 -10.06
CA ASP A 313 25.50 22.07 -11.43
C ASP A 313 26.75 22.54 -12.20
N PHE A 314 27.60 23.34 -11.56
CA PHE A 314 28.88 23.76 -12.14
C PHE A 314 29.79 22.56 -12.46
N LEU A 315 29.99 21.64 -11.50
CA LEU A 315 30.86 20.47 -11.70
C LEU A 315 30.32 19.56 -12.81
N CYS A 316 29.01 19.31 -12.86
CA CYS A 316 28.40 18.51 -13.93
C CYS A 316 28.53 19.17 -15.32
N LYS A 317 28.40 20.50 -15.41
CA LYS A 317 28.60 21.22 -16.69
C LYS A 317 30.04 21.19 -17.19
N ASN A 318 31.00 20.99 -16.29
CA ASN A 318 32.44 20.95 -16.60
C ASN A 318 33.02 19.53 -16.64
N GLY A 319 32.19 18.48 -16.74
CA GLY A 319 32.68 17.10 -16.88
C GLY A 319 33.25 16.49 -15.59
N LYS A 320 32.92 17.06 -14.42
CA LYS A 320 33.42 16.63 -13.10
C LYS A 320 32.31 16.00 -12.25
N THR A 321 31.35 15.29 -12.86
CA THR A 321 30.18 14.74 -12.13
C THR A 321 30.57 13.76 -11.03
N CYS A 322 31.58 12.91 -11.22
CA CYS A 322 32.06 11.97 -10.19
C CYS A 322 32.46 12.68 -8.87
N LYS A 323 33.03 13.89 -8.95
CA LYS A 323 33.41 14.69 -7.79
C LYS A 323 32.18 15.22 -7.05
N ALA A 324 31.18 15.69 -7.80
CA ALA A 324 29.90 16.10 -7.23
C ALA A 324 29.16 14.91 -6.58
N GLU A 325 29.15 13.75 -7.23
CA GLU A 325 28.53 12.52 -6.74
C GLU A 325 29.16 12.04 -5.41
N ARG A 326 30.49 12.16 -5.26
CA ARG A 326 31.20 11.78 -4.02
C ARG A 326 30.67 12.53 -2.80
N VAL A 327 30.57 13.85 -2.89
CA VAL A 327 30.04 14.70 -1.81
C VAL A 327 28.55 14.46 -1.63
N PHE A 328 27.78 14.31 -2.71
CA PHE A 328 26.37 13.96 -2.61
C PHE A 328 26.13 12.65 -1.85
N ARG A 329 26.95 11.61 -2.09
CA ARG A 329 26.89 10.35 -1.33
C ARG A 329 27.21 10.55 0.16
N GLN A 330 28.15 11.44 0.50
CA GLN A 330 28.42 11.80 1.90
C GLN A 330 27.19 12.46 2.54
N LEU A 331 26.55 13.40 1.85
CA LEU A 331 25.30 14.03 2.30
C LEU A 331 24.19 12.98 2.51
N MET A 332 24.03 12.04 1.59
CA MET A 332 23.00 10.98 1.69
C MET A 332 23.24 10.02 2.88
N LYS A 333 24.48 9.78 3.30
CA LYS A 333 24.79 8.94 4.47
C LYS A 333 24.27 9.54 5.78
N LYS A 334 24.19 10.86 5.89
CA LYS A 334 23.61 11.58 7.04
C LYS A 334 22.07 11.73 6.96
N GLY A 335 21.41 11.01 6.04
CA GLY A 335 19.96 11.01 5.91
C GLY A 335 19.36 12.25 5.24
N THR A 336 20.21 13.11 4.66
CA THR A 336 19.74 14.30 3.94
C THR A 336 19.09 13.91 2.60
N GLN A 337 18.13 14.71 2.16
CA GLN A 337 17.34 14.44 0.97
C GLN A 337 17.31 15.66 0.06
N ASP A 338 17.63 15.50 -1.22
CA ASP A 338 17.56 16.59 -2.20
C ASP A 338 17.28 16.08 -3.63
N PRO A 339 16.02 16.12 -4.07
CA PRO A 339 15.66 15.72 -5.44
C PRO A 339 16.35 16.53 -6.55
N PRO A 340 16.56 17.86 -6.43
CA PRO A 340 17.31 18.63 -7.43
C PRO A 340 18.74 18.12 -7.67
N SER A 341 19.46 17.72 -6.61
CA SER A 341 20.79 17.12 -6.72
C SER A 341 20.77 15.82 -7.51
N TYR A 342 19.80 14.94 -7.26
CA TYR A 342 19.63 13.70 -8.04
C TYR A 342 19.49 14.00 -9.52
N LYS A 343 18.56 14.90 -9.90
CA LYS A 343 18.38 15.32 -11.30
C LYS A 343 19.69 15.84 -11.90
N THR A 344 20.35 16.76 -11.20
CA THR A 344 21.58 17.41 -11.68
C THR A 344 22.68 16.39 -11.96
N LEU A 345 22.91 15.46 -11.03
CA LEU A 345 23.92 14.42 -11.17
C LEU A 345 23.57 13.39 -12.25
N ILE A 346 22.31 12.97 -12.35
CA ILE A 346 21.89 12.01 -13.40
C ILE A 346 22.09 12.65 -14.78
N ILE A 347 21.68 13.90 -14.97
CA ILE A 347 21.89 14.64 -16.21
C ILE A 347 23.39 14.82 -16.49
N GLY A 348 24.19 15.12 -15.47
CA GLY A 348 25.65 15.19 -15.58
C GLY A 348 26.26 13.89 -16.11
N HIS A 349 25.91 12.75 -15.50
CA HIS A 349 26.37 11.44 -15.96
C HIS A 349 25.88 11.11 -17.38
N CYS A 350 24.66 11.49 -17.75
CA CYS A 350 24.17 11.34 -19.12
C CYS A 350 25.01 12.15 -20.12
N LYS A 351 25.37 13.39 -19.80
CA LYS A 351 26.19 14.25 -20.66
C LYS A 351 27.63 13.76 -20.79
N GLU A 352 28.18 13.16 -19.75
CA GLU A 352 29.53 12.58 -19.72
C GLU A 352 29.59 11.16 -20.31
N GLY A 353 28.46 10.58 -20.74
CA GLY A 353 28.40 9.21 -21.28
C GLY A 353 28.51 8.11 -20.21
N THR A 354 28.48 8.46 -18.92
CA THR A 354 28.55 7.52 -17.79
C THR A 354 27.16 7.06 -17.34
N PHE A 355 26.32 6.63 -18.29
CA PHE A 355 24.89 6.32 -18.09
C PHE A 355 24.60 5.32 -16.96
N GLU A 356 25.47 4.33 -16.75
CA GLU A 356 25.32 3.32 -15.70
C GLU A 356 25.36 3.94 -14.28
N ALA A 357 26.21 4.96 -14.07
CA ALA A 357 26.24 5.71 -12.81
C ALA A 357 24.96 6.55 -12.64
N GLY A 358 24.51 7.20 -13.71
CA GLY A 358 23.22 7.91 -13.75
C GLY A 358 22.03 7.00 -13.43
N TYR A 359 21.99 5.79 -13.98
CA TYR A 359 20.93 4.80 -13.70
C TYR A 359 20.97 4.27 -12.27
N LYS A 360 22.15 4.10 -11.68
CA LYS A 360 22.28 3.79 -10.23
C LYS A 360 21.70 4.91 -9.38
N LEU A 361 21.95 6.17 -9.73
CA LEU A 361 21.36 7.32 -9.04
C LEU A 361 19.84 7.38 -9.22
N LEU A 362 19.31 7.11 -10.42
CA LEU A 362 17.87 6.97 -10.69
C LEU A 362 17.25 5.90 -9.76
N HIS A 363 17.93 4.76 -9.61
CA HIS A 363 17.47 3.69 -8.74
C HIS A 363 17.47 4.09 -7.26
N PHE A 364 18.47 4.84 -6.82
CA PHE A 364 18.51 5.40 -5.47
C PHE A 364 17.43 6.46 -5.25
N MET A 365 17.15 7.29 -6.26
CA MET A 365 16.07 8.29 -6.25
C MET A 365 14.70 7.61 -6.07
N LEU A 366 14.41 6.59 -6.88
CA LEU A 366 13.16 5.81 -6.81
C LEU A 366 13.01 5.01 -5.51
N ARG A 367 14.10 4.48 -4.95
CA ARG A 367 14.08 3.77 -3.65
C ARG A 367 13.73 4.68 -2.46
N ARG A 368 13.81 6.00 -2.65
CA ARG A 368 13.47 7.02 -1.66
C ARG A 368 12.20 7.77 -2.04
N ASP A 369 11.39 7.16 -2.92
CA ASP A 369 10.08 7.65 -3.35
C ASP A 369 10.10 9.04 -4.01
N TYR A 370 11.25 9.43 -4.59
CA TYR A 370 11.33 10.59 -5.44
C TYR A 370 10.99 10.22 -6.87
N VAL A 371 10.04 10.96 -7.44
CA VAL A 371 9.61 10.79 -8.83
C VAL A 371 10.59 11.54 -9.73
N PRO A 372 11.38 10.84 -10.56
CA PRO A 372 12.23 11.48 -11.55
C PRO A 372 11.37 12.21 -12.58
N ASP A 373 11.89 13.26 -13.19
CA ASP A 373 11.14 13.94 -14.24
C ASP A 373 11.24 13.23 -15.59
N PHE A 374 10.36 13.62 -16.51
CA PHE A 374 10.31 13.10 -17.87
C PHE A 374 11.66 13.21 -18.60
N GLU A 375 12.35 14.35 -18.45
CA GLU A 375 13.64 14.63 -19.07
C GLU A 375 14.71 13.63 -18.62
N THR A 376 14.77 13.32 -17.33
CA THR A 376 15.73 12.36 -16.75
C THR A 376 15.58 10.97 -17.38
N TYR A 377 14.35 10.48 -17.54
CA TYR A 377 14.10 9.18 -18.16
C TYR A 377 14.52 9.14 -19.63
N VAL A 378 14.12 10.15 -20.40
CA VAL A 378 14.41 10.19 -21.84
C VAL A 378 15.91 10.27 -22.10
N LEU A 379 16.67 11.06 -21.33
CA LEU A 379 18.12 11.14 -21.47
C LEU A 379 18.81 9.81 -21.17
N LEU A 380 18.38 9.08 -20.13
CA LEU A 380 18.93 7.76 -19.83
C LEU A 380 18.56 6.73 -20.91
N ILE A 381 17.30 6.71 -21.37
CA ILE A 381 16.87 5.79 -22.44
C ILE A 381 17.69 6.03 -23.70
N ASN A 382 17.75 7.27 -24.19
CA ASN A 382 18.52 7.61 -25.38
C ASN A 382 20.01 7.30 -25.20
N GLY A 383 20.56 7.55 -24.01
CA GLY A 383 21.94 7.22 -23.68
C GLY A 383 22.25 5.73 -23.75
N PHE A 384 21.36 4.90 -23.17
CA PHE A 384 21.49 3.45 -23.24
C PHE A 384 21.34 2.91 -24.66
N LEU A 385 20.44 3.48 -25.46
CA LEU A 385 20.31 3.12 -26.88
C LEU A 385 21.58 3.48 -27.67
N GLN A 386 22.17 4.66 -27.42
CA GLN A 386 23.44 5.06 -28.06
C GLN A 386 24.62 4.15 -27.69
N LYS A 387 24.62 3.59 -26.46
CA LYS A 387 25.67 2.69 -25.99
C LYS A 387 25.47 1.23 -26.42
N GLY A 388 24.32 0.89 -27.04
CA GLY A 388 23.97 -0.49 -27.37
C GLY A 388 23.56 -1.34 -26.16
N GLU A 389 22.95 -0.72 -25.13
CA GLU A 389 22.45 -1.40 -23.93
C GLU A 389 20.89 -1.41 -23.90
N PRO A 390 20.22 -2.12 -24.84
CA PRO A 390 18.76 -2.02 -25.02
C PRO A 390 17.95 -2.56 -23.84
N ILE A 391 18.48 -3.53 -23.08
CA ILE A 391 17.81 -4.05 -21.87
C ILE A 391 17.67 -2.94 -20.81
N LEU A 392 18.71 -2.13 -20.61
CA LEU A 392 18.66 -1.04 -19.64
C LEU A 392 17.75 0.09 -20.13
N ALA A 393 17.71 0.35 -21.43
CA ALA A 393 16.75 1.26 -22.05
C ALA A 393 15.29 0.78 -21.81
N TYR A 394 15.00 -0.49 -22.09
CA TYR A 394 13.69 -1.12 -21.83
C TYR A 394 13.28 -1.03 -20.36
N ARG A 395 14.16 -1.42 -19.43
CA ARG A 395 13.89 -1.31 -17.98
C ARG A 395 13.66 0.13 -17.52
N THR A 396 14.37 1.08 -18.13
CA THR A 396 14.19 2.51 -17.83
C THR A 396 12.84 3.00 -18.34
N LEU A 397 12.40 2.56 -19.52
CA LEU A 397 11.07 2.82 -20.08
C LEU A 397 9.95 2.25 -19.20
N GLU A 398 10.08 1.01 -18.72
CA GLU A 398 9.11 0.42 -17.78
C GLU A 398 9.00 1.24 -16.48
N ARG A 399 10.14 1.74 -15.96
CA ARG A 399 10.15 2.61 -14.76
C ARG A 399 9.51 3.97 -15.02
N MET A 400 9.71 4.53 -16.22
CA MET A 400 9.05 5.76 -16.64
C MET A 400 7.52 5.59 -16.64
N LEU A 401 7.04 4.47 -17.17
CA LEU A 401 5.61 4.13 -17.17
C LEU A 401 5.05 3.88 -15.77
N LYS A 402 5.79 3.18 -14.92
CA LYS A 402 5.43 2.99 -13.50
C LYS A 402 5.34 4.32 -12.73
N SER A 403 6.09 5.33 -13.18
CA SER A 403 6.03 6.70 -12.65
C SER A 403 4.92 7.54 -13.27
N SER A 404 3.97 6.91 -13.98
CA SER A 404 2.81 7.54 -14.62
C SER A 404 3.12 8.56 -15.72
N TYR A 405 4.33 8.57 -16.28
CA TYR A 405 4.62 9.35 -17.47
C TYR A 405 4.15 8.62 -18.72
N LEU A 406 3.70 9.38 -19.72
CA LEU A 406 3.32 8.88 -21.04
C LEU A 406 4.47 9.15 -22.03
N PRO A 407 5.30 8.15 -22.39
CA PRO A 407 6.36 8.33 -23.36
C PRO A 407 5.76 8.54 -24.76
N LYS A 408 6.47 9.29 -25.60
CA LYS A 408 6.09 9.41 -27.02
C LYS A 408 6.25 8.06 -27.71
N THR A 409 5.42 7.78 -28.71
CA THR A 409 5.50 6.57 -29.55
C THR A 409 6.91 6.32 -30.10
N SER A 410 7.63 7.38 -30.46
CA SER A 410 9.01 7.30 -30.93
C SER A 410 9.95 6.62 -29.94
N VAL A 411 9.78 6.84 -28.63
CA VAL A 411 10.62 6.22 -27.59
C VAL A 411 10.40 4.71 -27.56
N PHE A 412 9.14 4.27 -27.64
CA PHE A 412 8.81 2.85 -27.71
C PHE A 412 9.40 2.20 -28.96
N HIS A 413 9.24 2.84 -30.12
CA HIS A 413 9.79 2.35 -31.39
C HIS A 413 11.32 2.28 -31.38
N SER A 414 12.00 3.29 -30.80
CA SER A 414 13.46 3.27 -30.68
C SER A 414 13.96 2.14 -29.78
N VAL A 415 13.29 1.90 -28.64
CA VAL A 415 13.65 0.79 -27.75
C VAL A 415 13.35 -0.56 -28.41
N LEU A 416 12.19 -0.71 -29.06
CA LEU A 416 11.82 -1.94 -29.75
C LEU A 416 12.77 -2.24 -30.90
N SER A 417 13.09 -1.25 -31.74
CA SER A 417 14.05 -1.41 -32.84
C SER A 417 15.42 -1.88 -32.33
N GLU A 418 15.91 -1.33 -31.22
CA GLU A 418 17.21 -1.72 -30.68
C GLU A 418 17.18 -3.09 -29.99
N LEU A 419 16.08 -3.47 -29.33
CA LEU A 419 15.89 -4.85 -28.83
C LEU A 419 15.90 -5.88 -29.96
N LEU A 420 15.25 -5.56 -31.09
CA LEU A 420 15.17 -6.42 -32.26
C LEU A 420 16.54 -6.59 -32.95
N LYS A 421 17.33 -5.52 -33.08
CA LYS A 421 18.70 -5.61 -33.62
C LYS A 421 19.64 -6.51 -32.80
N ASN A 422 19.36 -6.66 -31.51
CA ASN A 422 20.16 -7.47 -30.58
C ASN A 422 19.48 -8.82 -30.24
N ASP A 423 18.48 -9.24 -31.02
CA ASP A 423 17.77 -10.53 -30.90
C ASP A 423 17.12 -10.81 -29.52
N PHE A 424 16.71 -9.76 -28.79
CA PHE A 424 16.00 -9.90 -27.51
C PHE A 424 14.51 -10.22 -27.70
N ALA A 425 14.20 -11.47 -28.03
CA ALA A 425 12.86 -11.93 -28.43
C ALA A 425 11.77 -11.74 -27.34
N SER A 426 12.06 -12.11 -26.09
CA SER A 426 11.07 -12.09 -25.01
C SER A 426 10.72 -10.66 -24.59
N GLU A 427 11.72 -9.79 -24.48
CA GLU A 427 11.58 -8.38 -24.15
C GLU A 427 10.87 -7.62 -25.26
N SER A 428 11.18 -7.91 -26.53
CA SER A 428 10.49 -7.33 -27.69
C SER A 428 9.00 -7.67 -27.68
N ALA A 429 8.66 -8.95 -27.43
CA ALA A 429 7.26 -9.37 -27.31
C ALA A 429 6.54 -8.66 -26.16
N SER A 430 7.19 -8.57 -25.00
CA SER A 430 6.64 -7.90 -23.82
C SER A 430 6.39 -6.41 -24.07
N LEU A 431 7.29 -5.76 -24.81
CA LEU A 431 7.14 -4.36 -25.21
C LEU A 431 5.97 -4.16 -26.18
N VAL A 432 5.77 -5.07 -27.14
CA VAL A 432 4.62 -5.03 -28.06
C VAL A 432 3.30 -5.14 -27.30
N VAL A 433 3.17 -6.11 -26.38
CA VAL A 433 1.98 -6.25 -25.51
C VAL A 433 1.75 -4.97 -24.72
N LEU A 434 2.79 -4.44 -24.07
CA LEU A 434 2.72 -3.20 -23.30
C LEU A 434 2.26 -2.01 -24.14
N MET A 435 2.73 -1.93 -25.39
CA MET A 435 2.30 -0.89 -26.34
C MET A 435 0.81 -1.06 -26.71
N ILE A 436 0.32 -2.28 -26.91
CA ILE A 436 -1.10 -2.56 -27.18
C ILE A 436 -1.98 -2.16 -25.99
N ASP A 437 -1.65 -2.61 -24.78
CA ASP A 437 -2.38 -2.32 -23.55
C ASP A 437 -2.52 -0.82 -23.29
N ARG A 438 -1.49 -0.06 -23.67
CA ARG A 438 -1.42 1.40 -23.49
C ARG A 438 -1.91 2.18 -24.71
N LYS A 439 -2.47 1.51 -25.73
CA LYS A 439 -2.96 2.12 -26.98
C LYS A 439 -1.88 2.94 -27.71
N ILE A 440 -0.62 2.50 -27.63
CA ILE A 440 0.49 3.06 -28.37
C ILE A 440 0.49 2.45 -29.77
N ARG A 441 0.53 3.33 -30.78
CA ARG A 441 0.51 2.93 -32.20
C ARG A 441 1.66 1.96 -32.51
N GLN A 442 1.31 0.80 -33.06
CA GLN A 442 2.26 -0.19 -33.55
C GLN A 442 2.84 0.24 -34.91
N ASP A 443 4.10 -0.16 -35.14
CA ASP A 443 4.72 -0.07 -36.45
C ASP A 443 4.69 -1.46 -37.09
N ILE A 444 4.14 -1.56 -38.30
CA ILE A 444 3.92 -2.84 -39.00
C ILE A 444 5.25 -3.59 -39.12
N ASN A 445 6.34 -2.93 -39.50
CA ASN A 445 7.63 -3.57 -39.72
C ASN A 445 8.24 -4.05 -38.40
N LEU A 446 8.19 -3.24 -37.34
CA LEU A 446 8.71 -3.64 -36.02
C LEU A 446 7.90 -4.80 -35.43
N SER A 447 6.57 -4.77 -35.57
CA SER A 447 5.69 -5.86 -35.11
C SER A 447 5.93 -7.15 -35.91
N THR A 448 6.03 -7.07 -37.25
CA THR A 448 6.40 -8.20 -38.11
C THR A 448 7.75 -8.78 -37.69
N HIS A 449 8.77 -7.93 -37.51
CA HIS A 449 10.11 -8.38 -37.12
C HIS A 449 10.13 -9.03 -35.74
N THR A 450 9.31 -8.53 -34.80
CA THR A 450 9.15 -9.14 -33.46
C THR A 450 8.60 -10.56 -33.56
N VAL A 451 7.54 -10.75 -34.36
CA VAL A 451 6.95 -12.08 -34.58
C VAL A 451 7.94 -13.01 -35.29
N ARG A 452 8.65 -12.50 -36.30
CA ARG A 452 9.72 -13.22 -37.00
C ARG A 452 10.81 -13.71 -36.04
N LEU A 453 11.27 -12.83 -35.16
CA LEU A 453 12.26 -13.14 -34.12
C LEU A 453 11.75 -14.24 -33.17
N LEU A 454 10.49 -14.16 -32.73
CA LEU A 454 9.89 -15.20 -31.87
C LEU A 454 9.82 -16.59 -32.54
N PHE A 455 9.51 -16.64 -33.84
CA PHE A 455 9.56 -17.89 -34.60
C PHE A 455 10.98 -18.44 -34.77
N GLY A 456 11.97 -17.55 -34.89
CA GLY A 456 13.40 -17.88 -34.94
C GLY A 456 13.92 -18.42 -33.59
N SER A 457 13.49 -17.84 -32.47
CA SER A 457 13.91 -18.22 -31.11
C SER A 457 13.08 -19.35 -30.46
N GLU A 458 12.36 -20.15 -31.25
CA GLU A 458 11.50 -21.27 -30.80
C GLU A 458 10.34 -20.91 -29.84
N LEU A 459 10.03 -19.62 -29.65
CA LEU A 459 8.92 -19.14 -28.82
C LEU A 459 7.59 -19.12 -29.60
N ARG A 460 7.27 -20.25 -30.23
CA ARG A 460 6.15 -20.39 -31.19
C ARG A 460 4.80 -19.98 -30.60
N ILE A 461 4.48 -20.43 -29.40
CA ILE A 461 3.18 -20.16 -28.75
C ILE A 461 3.00 -18.64 -28.56
N LYS A 462 4.04 -17.96 -28.07
CA LYS A 462 4.03 -16.50 -27.91
C LYS A 462 3.90 -15.79 -29.25
N ALA A 463 4.54 -16.28 -30.31
CA ALA A 463 4.42 -15.68 -31.64
C ALA A 463 2.97 -15.64 -32.13
N PHE A 464 2.22 -16.75 -32.00
CA PHE A 464 0.79 -16.79 -32.36
C PHE A 464 -0.04 -15.86 -31.48
N GLN A 465 0.19 -15.86 -30.16
CA GLN A 465 -0.52 -14.97 -29.23
C GLN A 465 -0.33 -13.49 -29.57
N ILE A 466 0.89 -13.08 -29.94
CA ILE A 466 1.17 -11.69 -30.33
C ILE A 466 0.45 -11.32 -31.62
N VAL A 467 0.43 -12.22 -32.62
CA VAL A 467 -0.31 -11.99 -33.86
C VAL A 467 -1.80 -11.83 -33.57
N GLU A 468 -2.40 -12.77 -32.83
CA GLU A 468 -3.81 -12.70 -32.43
C GLU A 468 -4.13 -11.38 -31.72
N LEU A 469 -3.29 -11.00 -30.74
CA LEU A 469 -3.47 -9.77 -29.95
C LEU A 469 -3.37 -8.50 -30.81
N LEU A 470 -2.44 -8.46 -31.79
CA LEU A 470 -2.30 -7.33 -32.71
C LEU A 470 -3.57 -7.17 -33.57
N TYR A 471 -4.06 -8.26 -34.16
CA TYR A 471 -5.25 -8.25 -35.01
C TYR A 471 -6.53 -7.92 -34.23
N ASP A 472 -6.69 -8.47 -33.02
CA ASP A 472 -7.83 -8.17 -32.15
C ASP A 472 -7.87 -6.68 -31.72
N ASN A 473 -6.73 -5.97 -31.85
CA ASN A 473 -6.61 -4.53 -31.62
C ASN A 473 -6.47 -3.71 -32.92
N GLU A 474 -6.91 -4.24 -34.05
CA GLU A 474 -6.94 -3.57 -35.37
C GLU A 474 -5.55 -3.21 -35.95
N TYR A 475 -4.49 -3.85 -35.47
CA TYR A 475 -3.16 -3.75 -36.05
C TYR A 475 -2.90 -4.90 -37.02
N VAL A 476 -2.13 -4.62 -38.07
CA VAL A 476 -1.73 -5.61 -39.08
C VAL A 476 -0.22 -5.85 -39.04
N VAL A 477 0.17 -7.07 -39.39
CA VAL A 477 1.56 -7.47 -39.64
C VAL A 477 1.67 -7.96 -41.08
N ASP A 478 2.88 -7.94 -41.63
CA ASP A 478 3.15 -8.47 -42.96
C ASP A 478 3.11 -10.00 -42.92
N MET A 479 1.94 -10.56 -43.27
CA MET A 479 1.73 -12.01 -43.24
C MET A 479 2.51 -12.74 -44.33
N GLU A 480 2.78 -12.09 -45.47
CA GLU A 480 3.53 -12.70 -46.56
C GLU A 480 5.00 -12.90 -46.16
N GLU A 481 5.61 -11.88 -45.54
CA GLU A 481 6.96 -11.99 -44.97
C GLU A 481 7.04 -13.08 -43.90
N LEU A 482 6.07 -13.10 -42.97
CA LEU A 482 6.03 -14.09 -41.89
C LEU A 482 5.88 -15.52 -42.40
N ILE A 483 4.93 -15.76 -43.31
CA ILE A 483 4.70 -17.09 -43.88
C ILE A 483 5.92 -17.54 -44.68
N GLY A 484 6.49 -16.65 -45.50
CA GLY A 484 7.73 -16.91 -46.23
C GLY A 484 8.88 -17.33 -45.31
N PHE A 485 9.09 -16.60 -44.22
CA PHE A 485 10.11 -16.92 -43.22
C PHE A 485 9.87 -18.28 -42.53
N ILE A 486 8.62 -18.57 -42.14
CA ILE A 486 8.25 -19.84 -41.50
C ILE A 486 8.48 -21.02 -42.47
N CYS A 487 8.15 -20.85 -43.74
CA CYS A 487 8.38 -21.83 -44.80
C CYS A 487 9.88 -22.09 -45.04
N GLN A 488 10.70 -21.04 -45.12
CA GLN A 488 12.16 -21.17 -45.28
C GLN A 488 12.81 -21.92 -44.12
N ASN A 489 12.28 -21.76 -42.91
CA ASN A 489 12.74 -22.49 -41.72
C ASN A 489 12.18 -23.92 -41.60
N GLY A 490 11.45 -24.41 -42.60
CA GLY A 490 10.90 -25.78 -42.62
C GLY A 490 9.72 -26.02 -41.66
N LYS A 491 9.18 -24.98 -41.01
CA LYS A 491 8.08 -25.08 -40.03
C LYS A 491 6.70 -25.03 -40.70
N LEU A 492 6.45 -25.92 -41.65
CA LEU A 492 5.27 -25.87 -42.54
C LEU A 492 3.91 -26.00 -41.84
N LEU A 493 3.83 -26.68 -40.69
CA LEU A 493 2.63 -26.71 -39.86
C LEU A 493 2.27 -25.33 -39.30
N ASP A 494 3.27 -24.51 -39.01
CA ASP A 494 3.11 -23.20 -38.42
C ASP A 494 2.60 -22.24 -39.51
N ALA A 495 3.14 -22.37 -40.72
CA ALA A 495 2.67 -21.67 -41.90
C ALA A 495 1.21 -22.01 -42.24
N GLN A 496 0.84 -23.31 -42.19
CA GLN A 496 -0.53 -23.76 -42.40
C GLN A 496 -1.52 -23.18 -41.37
N LYS A 497 -1.12 -23.14 -40.09
CA LYS A 497 -1.94 -22.52 -39.05
C LYS A 497 -2.06 -21.00 -39.24
N MET A 498 -0.97 -20.33 -39.59
CA MET A 498 -0.97 -18.89 -39.82
C MET A 498 -1.87 -18.51 -41.01
N LEU A 499 -1.80 -19.27 -42.11
CA LEU A 499 -2.70 -19.12 -43.27
C LEU A 499 -4.16 -19.37 -42.91
N SER A 500 -4.43 -20.42 -42.13
CA SER A 500 -5.79 -20.70 -41.65
C SER A 500 -6.36 -19.53 -40.83
N PHE A 501 -5.54 -18.93 -39.97
CA PHE A 501 -5.90 -17.75 -39.19
C PHE A 501 -6.22 -16.54 -40.09
N CYS A 502 -5.40 -16.26 -41.12
CA CYS A 502 -5.69 -15.21 -42.10
C CYS A 502 -7.05 -15.39 -42.77
N LEU A 503 -7.33 -16.61 -43.24
CA LEU A 503 -8.57 -16.93 -43.94
C LEU A 503 -9.79 -16.82 -43.03
N GLU A 504 -9.68 -17.21 -41.77
CA GLU A 504 -10.75 -17.09 -40.76
C GLU A 504 -11.08 -15.62 -40.47
N LYS A 505 -10.07 -14.78 -40.28
CA LYS A 505 -10.22 -13.33 -40.03
C LYS A 505 -10.57 -12.53 -41.30
N GLY A 506 -10.62 -13.17 -42.46
CA GLY A 506 -11.06 -12.56 -43.73
C GLY A 506 -10.00 -11.74 -44.45
N HIS A 507 -8.71 -11.97 -44.16
CA HIS A 507 -7.62 -11.31 -44.84
C HIS A 507 -7.32 -11.96 -46.18
N ASN A 508 -7.04 -11.13 -47.18
CA ASN A 508 -6.70 -11.56 -48.52
C ASN A 508 -5.19 -11.85 -48.53
N VAL A 509 -4.82 -13.13 -48.44
CA VAL A 509 -3.44 -13.58 -48.64
C VAL A 509 -3.29 -13.97 -50.11
N ASP A 510 -2.15 -13.67 -50.74
CA ASP A 510 -1.89 -14.10 -52.11
C ASP A 510 -2.12 -15.61 -52.26
N ILE A 511 -2.93 -15.96 -53.26
CA ILE A 511 -3.24 -17.33 -53.65
C ILE A 511 -1.95 -18.10 -53.96
N ASN A 512 -0.91 -17.44 -54.47
CA ASN A 512 0.38 -18.07 -54.74
C ASN A 512 1.08 -18.54 -53.45
N VAL A 513 1.04 -17.74 -52.37
CA VAL A 513 1.61 -18.12 -51.06
C VAL A 513 0.84 -19.31 -50.47
N CYS A 514 -0.49 -19.30 -50.62
CA CYS A 514 -1.33 -20.43 -50.22
C CYS A 514 -0.97 -21.71 -51.00
N ASN A 515 -0.79 -21.60 -52.32
CA ASN A 515 -0.43 -22.72 -53.18
C ASN A 515 0.95 -23.30 -52.83
N VAL A 516 1.95 -22.46 -52.55
CA VAL A 516 3.29 -22.91 -52.12
C VAL A 516 3.22 -23.75 -50.84
N VAL A 517 2.41 -23.34 -49.86
CA VAL A 517 2.23 -24.12 -48.61
C VAL A 517 1.49 -25.42 -48.87
N ILE A 518 0.45 -25.41 -49.71
CA ILE A 518 -0.31 -26.63 -50.06
C ILE A 518 0.60 -27.64 -50.80
N GLU A 519 1.35 -27.20 -51.81
CA GLU A 519 2.28 -28.06 -52.54
C GLU A 519 3.40 -28.60 -51.63
N ALA A 520 3.91 -27.78 -50.72
CA ALA A 520 4.92 -28.21 -49.74
C ALA A 520 4.38 -29.27 -48.77
N LEU A 521 3.14 -29.13 -48.29
CA LEU A 521 2.47 -30.13 -47.44
C LEU A 521 2.21 -31.45 -48.19
N CYS A 522 1.81 -31.39 -49.46
CA CYS A 522 1.65 -32.57 -50.32
C CYS A 522 2.98 -33.32 -50.51
N LYS A 523 4.08 -32.60 -50.81
CA LYS A 523 5.43 -33.18 -50.95
C LYS A 523 5.93 -33.86 -49.66
N MET A 524 5.49 -33.39 -48.49
CA MET A 524 5.82 -34.00 -47.19
C MET A 524 4.90 -35.15 -46.77
N LYS A 525 4.05 -35.67 -47.67
CA LYS A 525 3.07 -36.74 -47.38
C LYS A 525 2.07 -36.37 -46.26
N ARG A 526 1.66 -35.09 -46.20
CA ARG A 526 0.64 -34.58 -45.28
C ARG A 526 -0.60 -34.07 -46.03
N PRO A 527 -1.33 -34.96 -46.72
CA PRO A 527 -2.38 -34.54 -47.64
C PRO A 527 -3.66 -34.10 -46.91
N LEU A 528 -3.90 -34.52 -45.65
CA LEU A 528 -5.06 -34.11 -44.87
C LEU A 528 -5.01 -32.62 -44.51
N GLU A 529 -3.84 -32.12 -44.10
CA GLU A 529 -3.62 -30.72 -43.76
C GLU A 529 -3.61 -29.83 -45.00
N ALA A 530 -3.05 -30.33 -46.11
CA ALA A 530 -3.12 -29.68 -47.41
C ALA A 530 -4.57 -29.55 -47.91
N PHE A 531 -5.35 -30.63 -47.80
CA PHE A 531 -6.76 -30.66 -48.19
C PHE A 531 -7.62 -29.72 -47.32
N GLY A 532 -7.37 -29.68 -46.01
CA GLY A 532 -8.09 -28.78 -45.10
C GLY A 532 -7.87 -27.30 -45.41
N LEU A 533 -6.65 -26.92 -45.80
CA LEU A 533 -6.34 -25.55 -46.22
C LEU A 533 -6.95 -25.22 -47.60
N TYR A 534 -6.86 -26.15 -48.55
CA TYR A 534 -7.47 -26.02 -49.88
C TYR A 534 -9.00 -25.85 -49.80
N TYR A 535 -9.67 -26.66 -48.97
CA TYR A 535 -11.12 -26.58 -48.77
C TYR A 535 -11.55 -25.20 -48.26
N LYS A 536 -10.81 -24.61 -47.31
CA LYS A 536 -11.09 -23.26 -46.79
C LYS A 536 -10.94 -22.17 -47.87
N LEU A 537 -9.98 -22.31 -48.79
CA LEU A 537 -9.82 -21.38 -49.91
C LEU A 537 -11.00 -21.46 -50.89
N VAL A 538 -11.46 -22.68 -51.19
CA VAL A 538 -12.64 -22.93 -52.03
C VAL A 538 -13.90 -22.36 -51.40
N GLU A 539 -14.11 -22.55 -50.09
CA GLU A 539 -15.27 -22.01 -49.36
C GLU A 539 -15.34 -20.47 -49.40
N LYS A 540 -14.17 -19.81 -49.43
CA LYS A 540 -14.04 -18.35 -49.52
C LYS A 540 -14.11 -17.80 -50.95
N GLY A 541 -14.23 -18.67 -51.97
CA GLY A 541 -14.35 -18.28 -53.38
C GLY A 541 -13.01 -17.95 -54.08
N ASN A 542 -11.88 -18.07 -53.39
CA ASN A 542 -10.54 -17.74 -53.90
C ASN A 542 -9.81 -19.01 -54.37
N HIS A 543 -10.11 -19.53 -55.57
CA HIS A 543 -9.50 -20.76 -56.09
C HIS A 543 -8.90 -20.59 -57.50
N GLN A 544 -7.72 -21.18 -57.71
CA GLN A 544 -7.09 -21.43 -59.00
C GLN A 544 -6.80 -22.94 -59.17
N GLN A 545 -6.53 -23.39 -60.40
CA GLN A 545 -6.18 -24.78 -60.69
C GLN A 545 -4.81 -25.12 -60.06
N LEU A 546 -4.79 -26.08 -59.13
CA LEU A 546 -3.56 -26.53 -58.45
C LEU A 546 -2.87 -27.64 -59.25
N SER A 547 -1.54 -27.57 -59.35
CA SER A 547 -0.72 -28.61 -60.00
C SER A 547 -0.75 -29.96 -59.24
N CYS A 548 -0.99 -29.93 -57.93
CA CYS A 548 -1.00 -31.08 -57.03
C CYS A 548 -2.39 -31.72 -56.79
N LEU A 549 -3.38 -31.42 -57.63
CA LEU A 549 -4.74 -31.98 -57.52
C LEU A 549 -4.76 -33.52 -57.58
N GLU A 550 -3.86 -34.13 -58.35
CA GLU A 550 -3.72 -35.59 -58.44
C GLU A 550 -3.12 -36.21 -57.15
N ASP A 551 -2.20 -35.52 -56.48
CA ASP A 551 -1.60 -35.95 -55.21
C ASP A 551 -2.59 -35.82 -54.03
N LEU A 552 -3.46 -34.80 -54.04
CA LEU A 552 -4.57 -34.66 -53.11
C LEU A 552 -5.67 -35.71 -53.34
N ALA A 553 -5.81 -36.21 -54.57
CA ALA A 553 -6.72 -37.30 -54.92
C ALA A 553 -6.17 -38.70 -54.55
N ALA A 554 -4.86 -38.82 -54.25
CA ALA A 554 -4.17 -40.07 -53.97
C ALA A 554 -4.08 -40.46 -52.47
N ILE A 555 -4.88 -39.84 -51.59
CA ILE A 555 -4.94 -40.21 -50.16
C ILE A 555 -5.35 -41.69 -50.02
N PRO A 556 -4.57 -42.56 -49.32
CA PRO A 556 -4.89 -43.96 -49.18
C PRO A 556 -6.23 -44.17 -48.47
N ARG A 557 -7.07 -45.06 -49.02
CA ARG A 557 -8.22 -45.65 -48.32
C ARG A 557 -7.69 -46.36 -47.07
N CYS A 558 -8.12 -45.96 -45.88
CA CYS A 558 -7.97 -46.82 -44.70
C CYS A 558 -8.90 -48.04 -44.88
N ASP A 559 -8.30 -49.21 -45.10
CA ASP A 559 -8.93 -50.51 -44.84
C ASP A 559 -9.40 -50.55 -43.36
N SER A 560 -10.60 -50.97 -42.99
CA SER A 560 -11.45 -52.01 -43.55
C SER A 560 -12.93 -51.77 -43.17
N THR A 561 -13.84 -52.18 -44.07
CA THR A 561 -15.31 -52.25 -43.91
C THR A 561 -16.19 -51.01 -44.19
N VAL A 562 -16.09 -50.37 -45.36
CA VAL A 562 -17.29 -49.84 -46.09
C VAL A 562 -16.96 -49.71 -47.59
N GLN A 563 -17.74 -50.34 -48.48
CA GLN A 563 -17.71 -50.05 -49.92
C GLN A 563 -18.36 -48.68 -50.19
N VAL A 564 -17.62 -47.73 -50.77
CA VAL A 564 -18.19 -46.52 -51.38
C VAL A 564 -17.72 -46.44 -52.83
N GLY A 565 -18.66 -46.32 -53.77
CA GLY A 565 -18.46 -46.36 -55.21
C GLY A 565 -17.65 -45.19 -55.79
N LYS A 566 -17.16 -45.40 -57.02
CA LYS A 566 -16.34 -44.48 -57.84
C LYS A 566 -16.87 -43.04 -57.85
N LEU A 567 -16.02 -42.07 -57.54
CA LEU A 567 -16.19 -40.66 -57.91
C LEU A 567 -15.58 -40.46 -59.31
N ASN A 568 -16.42 -40.42 -60.34
CA ASN A 568 -16.05 -39.87 -61.65
C ASN A 568 -16.25 -38.36 -61.59
N ILE A 569 -15.18 -37.59 -61.79
CA ILE A 569 -15.25 -36.14 -62.04
C ILE A 569 -15.03 -35.97 -63.54
N SER A 570 -16.11 -36.04 -64.31
CA SER A 570 -16.12 -35.66 -65.72
C SER A 570 -17.43 -34.94 -66.03
N GLU A 571 -17.28 -33.70 -66.49
CA GLU A 571 -18.28 -32.84 -67.16
C GLU A 571 -19.50 -32.36 -66.37
N VAL A 572 -19.58 -31.04 -66.17
CA VAL A 572 -20.84 -30.31 -66.42
C VAL A 572 -20.51 -29.03 -67.19
N SER A 573 -20.58 -29.15 -68.50
CA SER A 573 -20.81 -28.04 -69.43
C SER A 573 -22.27 -27.59 -69.33
N LEU A 574 -22.50 -26.29 -69.56
CA LEU A 574 -23.80 -25.63 -69.57
C LEU A 574 -24.79 -26.29 -70.55
N SER A 575 -26.02 -26.58 -70.10
CA SER A 575 -27.21 -26.38 -70.94
C SER A 575 -28.48 -26.18 -70.10
N ARG A 576 -29.24 -25.13 -70.46
CA ARG A 576 -30.63 -24.90 -70.07
C ARG A 576 -31.50 -25.90 -70.82
N THR A 577 -32.38 -26.64 -70.13
CA THR A 577 -33.76 -26.90 -70.58
C THR A 577 -34.60 -27.54 -69.47
N GLN A 578 -35.91 -27.36 -69.61
CA GLN A 578 -36.99 -27.51 -68.64
C GLN A 578 -37.25 -28.95 -68.15
N GLY A 579 -37.81 -29.04 -66.93
CA GLY A 579 -38.62 -30.17 -66.47
C GLY A 579 -37.87 -31.18 -65.61
N LEU A 580 -38.00 -31.08 -64.28
CA LEU A 580 -37.48 -32.10 -63.36
C LEU A 580 -38.53 -32.49 -62.32
N SER A 581 -38.88 -33.78 -62.37
CA SER A 581 -39.41 -34.58 -61.27
C SER A 581 -38.45 -34.55 -60.08
N ILE A 582 -39.01 -34.59 -58.88
CA ILE A 582 -38.29 -34.60 -57.60
C ILE A 582 -37.62 -35.97 -57.42
N GLU A 583 -36.29 -36.03 -57.50
CA GLU A 583 -35.49 -37.13 -56.92
C GLU A 583 -35.09 -36.79 -55.47
N PRO A 584 -34.92 -37.79 -54.57
CA PRO A 584 -34.57 -37.55 -53.17
C PRO A 584 -33.15 -36.99 -53.04
N ALA A 585 -32.98 -35.97 -52.19
CA ALA A 585 -31.70 -35.36 -51.88
C ALA A 585 -30.66 -36.40 -51.40
N GLN A 586 -29.53 -36.50 -52.11
CA GLN A 586 -28.39 -37.33 -51.70
C GLN A 586 -27.72 -36.75 -50.44
N THR A 587 -27.86 -37.42 -49.30
CA THR A 587 -27.04 -37.15 -48.11
C THR A 587 -25.63 -37.71 -48.33
N ARG A 588 -24.61 -36.85 -48.34
CA ARG A 588 -23.19 -37.28 -48.38
C ARG A 588 -22.56 -37.03 -47.02
N ALA A 589 -21.90 -38.04 -46.46
CA ALA A 589 -21.19 -37.98 -45.18
C ALA A 589 -19.74 -38.45 -45.36
N VAL A 590 -18.81 -37.75 -44.72
CA VAL A 590 -17.38 -38.11 -44.67
C VAL A 590 -17.01 -38.44 -43.23
N LEU A 591 -16.41 -39.61 -43.02
CA LEU A 591 -15.86 -40.06 -41.73
C LEU A 591 -14.39 -39.65 -41.65
N MET A 592 -13.98 -39.01 -40.56
CA MET A 592 -12.57 -38.71 -40.28
C MET A 592 -12.19 -39.21 -38.89
N GLU A 593 -11.12 -40.00 -38.82
CA GLU A 593 -10.45 -40.39 -37.58
C GLU A 593 -9.53 -39.25 -37.11
N ARG A 594 -9.57 -38.91 -35.81
CA ARG A 594 -8.56 -38.01 -35.20
C ARG A 594 -7.44 -38.86 -34.60
N GLY A 595 -6.21 -38.55 -34.99
CA GLY A 595 -5.03 -39.27 -34.53
C GLY A 595 -4.66 -39.01 -33.07
N HIS A 596 -4.26 -40.12 -32.43
CA HIS A 596 -3.66 -40.35 -31.11
C HIS A 596 -4.49 -40.00 -29.86
N ASP A 597 -4.91 -41.09 -29.20
CA ASP A 597 -5.79 -41.28 -28.05
C ASP A 597 -7.31 -41.21 -28.30
N SER A 598 -7.97 -42.30 -27.87
CA SER A 598 -9.17 -42.93 -28.41
C SER A 598 -10.52 -42.35 -27.96
N SER A 599 -11.56 -42.59 -28.79
CA SER A 599 -13.01 -42.73 -28.48
C SER A 599 -14.04 -41.65 -28.91
N GLU A 600 -13.77 -40.85 -29.95
CA GLU A 600 -14.82 -40.01 -30.58
C GLU A 600 -14.77 -40.04 -32.12
N PHE A 601 -15.92 -40.30 -32.76
CA PHE A 601 -16.08 -40.26 -34.23
C PHE A 601 -16.85 -39.00 -34.63
N LEU A 602 -16.35 -38.27 -35.64
CA LEU A 602 -17.02 -37.09 -36.18
C LEU A 602 -17.67 -37.40 -37.53
N ALA A 603 -18.97 -37.13 -37.66
CA ALA A 603 -19.65 -37.16 -38.96
C ALA A 603 -20.20 -35.77 -39.31
N LEU A 604 -19.95 -35.33 -40.54
CA LEU A 604 -20.51 -34.12 -41.12
C LEU A 604 -21.58 -34.51 -42.14
N ALA A 605 -22.83 -34.13 -41.88
CA ALA A 605 -23.94 -34.31 -42.81
C ALA A 605 -24.25 -32.98 -43.51
N TYR A 606 -24.30 -33.00 -44.84
CA TYR A 606 -24.67 -31.84 -45.65
C TYR A 606 -26.11 -32.00 -46.16
N VAL A 607 -27.01 -31.09 -45.76
CA VAL A 607 -28.37 -31.03 -46.32
C VAL A 607 -28.44 -29.82 -47.22
N LYS A 608 -28.54 -30.07 -48.53
CA LYS A 608 -28.70 -29.03 -49.54
C LYS A 608 -30.19 -28.71 -49.66
N SER A 609 -30.58 -27.47 -49.33
CA SER A 609 -31.93 -26.98 -49.64
C SER A 609 -32.09 -26.82 -51.15
N SER A 610 -33.23 -27.22 -51.69
CA SER A 610 -33.56 -27.04 -53.11
C SER A 610 -34.06 -25.62 -53.44
N GLU A 611 -34.17 -24.72 -52.46
CA GLU A 611 -34.56 -23.33 -52.69
C GLU A 611 -33.38 -22.35 -52.52
N PRO A 612 -33.21 -21.37 -53.44
CA PRO A 612 -32.02 -20.50 -53.50
C PRO A 612 -31.91 -19.44 -52.38
N LYS A 613 -32.82 -19.42 -51.39
CA LYS A 613 -32.87 -18.40 -50.33
C LYS A 613 -32.53 -18.89 -48.91
N HIS A 614 -32.28 -20.17 -48.70
CA HIS A 614 -31.88 -20.69 -47.38
C HIS A 614 -30.45 -21.24 -47.38
N LYS A 615 -29.65 -20.81 -46.38
CA LYS A 615 -28.25 -21.23 -46.16
C LYS A 615 -28.19 -22.75 -45.93
N SER A 616 -27.21 -23.40 -46.53
CA SER A 616 -26.85 -24.81 -46.28
C SER A 616 -26.63 -25.03 -44.78
N LEU A 617 -27.28 -26.04 -44.21
CA LEU A 617 -27.11 -26.39 -42.80
C LEU A 617 -26.08 -27.51 -42.67
N CYS A 618 -24.99 -27.24 -41.94
CA CYS A 618 -23.98 -28.23 -41.61
C CYS A 618 -24.17 -28.65 -40.14
N ILE A 619 -24.57 -29.90 -39.92
CA ILE A 619 -24.79 -30.44 -38.56
C ILE A 619 -23.57 -31.28 -38.18
N LYS A 620 -22.92 -30.90 -37.08
CA LYS A 620 -21.80 -31.63 -36.48
C LYS A 620 -22.35 -32.65 -35.49
N LEU A 621 -22.22 -33.94 -35.81
CA LEU A 621 -22.65 -35.03 -34.92
C LEU A 621 -21.42 -35.73 -34.34
N LEU A 622 -21.38 -35.83 -33.01
CA LEU A 622 -20.35 -36.53 -32.24
C LEU A 622 -20.90 -37.89 -31.82
N PHE A 623 -20.16 -38.96 -32.12
CA PHE A 623 -20.53 -40.32 -31.74
C PHE A 623 -19.47 -40.95 -30.85
N SER A 624 -19.94 -41.70 -29.86
CA SER A 624 -19.07 -42.37 -28.87
C SER A 624 -18.49 -43.70 -29.40
N SER A 625 -19.04 -44.26 -30.48
CA SER A 625 -18.51 -45.45 -31.15
C SER A 625 -18.97 -45.60 -32.60
N ALA A 626 -18.20 -46.35 -33.41
CA ALA A 626 -18.55 -46.68 -34.80
C ALA A 626 -19.86 -47.50 -34.94
N GLN A 627 -20.28 -48.23 -33.89
CA GLN A 627 -21.53 -49.02 -33.89
C GLN A 627 -22.80 -48.17 -33.79
N GLU A 628 -22.75 -46.98 -33.19
CA GLU A 628 -23.89 -46.05 -33.15
C GLU A 628 -24.22 -45.47 -34.53
N PHE A 629 -23.18 -45.19 -35.33
CA PHE A 629 -23.31 -44.69 -36.70
C PHE A 629 -24.01 -45.70 -37.63
N THR A 630 -23.68 -46.99 -37.52
CA THR A 630 -24.28 -48.06 -38.34
C THR A 630 -25.77 -48.28 -38.04
N LYS A 631 -26.22 -47.99 -36.81
CA LYS A 631 -27.64 -48.02 -36.44
C LYS A 631 -28.44 -46.87 -37.07
N LEU A 632 -27.80 -45.70 -37.24
CA LEU A 632 -28.43 -44.50 -37.81
C LEU A 632 -28.64 -44.62 -39.34
N GLN A 633 -27.80 -45.38 -40.04
CA GLN A 633 -28.01 -45.72 -41.46
C GLN A 633 -29.30 -46.54 -41.74
N ARG A 634 -29.93 -47.13 -40.71
CA ARG A 634 -31.13 -47.97 -40.87
C ARG A 634 -32.46 -47.28 -40.53
N SER A 635 -32.44 -46.05 -40.03
CA SER A 635 -33.66 -45.29 -39.72
C SER A 635 -34.15 -44.46 -40.91
N ARG A 636 -35.42 -44.61 -41.28
CA ARG A 636 -36.08 -43.80 -42.32
C ARG A 636 -36.46 -42.43 -41.77
N VAL A 637 -36.15 -41.37 -42.51
CA VAL A 637 -36.63 -40.00 -42.26
C VAL A 637 -37.88 -39.77 -43.10
N PHE A 638 -38.99 -39.43 -42.47
CA PHE A 638 -40.17 -38.89 -43.17
C PHE A 638 -40.14 -37.36 -43.12
N ASN A 639 -40.44 -36.74 -44.25
CA ASN A 639 -40.51 -35.30 -44.40
C ASN A 639 -41.98 -34.89 -44.39
N ASP A 640 -42.38 -34.02 -43.46
CA ASP A 640 -43.63 -33.27 -43.56
C ASP A 640 -43.36 -31.79 -43.25
N ALA A 641 -44.17 -30.92 -43.84
CA ALA A 641 -43.83 -29.58 -44.31
C ALA A 641 -43.43 -28.51 -43.26
N ASN A 642 -43.17 -28.86 -41.99
CA ASN A 642 -42.86 -27.89 -40.92
C ASN A 642 -41.65 -28.26 -40.02
N GLY A 643 -40.65 -28.97 -40.55
CA GLY A 643 -39.30 -28.97 -39.96
C GLY A 643 -39.07 -29.94 -38.77
N MET A 644 -38.55 -31.13 -39.11
CA MET A 644 -37.75 -32.11 -38.33
C MET A 644 -38.09 -32.51 -36.87
N VAL A 645 -38.35 -33.81 -36.67
CA VAL A 645 -37.95 -34.59 -35.48
C VAL A 645 -37.29 -35.91 -35.92
N LEU A 646 -36.18 -36.28 -35.29
CA LEU A 646 -35.72 -37.66 -35.15
C LEU A 646 -35.58 -37.96 -33.65
N LEU A 647 -36.41 -38.87 -33.14
CA LEU A 647 -36.23 -39.56 -31.87
C LEU A 647 -35.55 -40.90 -32.16
N LEU A 648 -34.64 -41.35 -31.28
CA LEU A 648 -34.61 -42.76 -30.85
C LEU A 648 -33.90 -42.93 -29.49
N SER A 649 -34.37 -43.94 -28.76
CA SER A 649 -34.23 -44.17 -27.32
C SER A 649 -32.90 -44.80 -26.88
N ASN A 650 -32.23 -44.15 -25.92
CA ASN A 650 -31.76 -44.71 -24.63
C ASN A 650 -30.66 -43.82 -24.04
N GLY A 651 -31.06 -42.62 -23.61
CA GLY A 651 -30.33 -41.86 -22.59
C GLY A 651 -29.32 -40.84 -23.10
N LYS A 652 -29.80 -39.60 -23.25
CA LYS A 652 -29.08 -38.31 -23.15
C LYS A 652 -28.18 -37.89 -24.32
N ILE A 653 -28.73 -37.02 -25.17
CA ILE A 653 -28.02 -35.86 -25.73
C ILE A 653 -28.94 -34.64 -25.53
N LEU A 654 -28.40 -33.55 -24.97
CA LEU A 654 -29.07 -32.27 -24.78
C LEU A 654 -28.26 -31.22 -25.55
N LEU A 655 -28.77 -30.79 -26.71
CA LEU A 655 -28.25 -29.62 -27.44
C LEU A 655 -29.27 -28.48 -27.31
N SER A 656 -28.78 -27.35 -26.84
CA SER A 656 -29.48 -26.06 -26.75
C SER A 656 -29.39 -25.34 -28.10
N PHE A 657 -30.49 -24.73 -28.53
CA PHE A 657 -30.54 -23.82 -29.67
C PHE A 657 -30.21 -22.38 -29.24
N THR A 658 -29.44 -21.67 -30.08
CA THR A 658 -29.40 -20.21 -30.13
C THR A 658 -30.08 -19.77 -31.44
N PHE A 659 -31.14 -18.97 -31.33
CA PHE A 659 -31.77 -18.30 -32.48
C PHE A 659 -30.94 -17.08 -32.88
N THR A 660 -30.81 -16.87 -34.18
CA THR A 660 -30.41 -15.59 -34.80
C THR A 660 -31.61 -15.07 -35.60
N GLY A 661 -31.90 -13.78 -35.51
CA GLY A 661 -32.73 -13.08 -36.50
C GLY A 661 -33.72 -12.04 -35.94
N ASP A 662 -33.46 -10.79 -36.29
CA ASP A 662 -34.21 -9.56 -35.98
C ASP A 662 -35.69 -9.55 -36.38
N HIS A 663 -36.53 -8.90 -35.56
CA HIS A 663 -37.14 -7.58 -35.84
C HIS A 663 -38.43 -7.36 -35.03
N SER A 664 -38.53 -6.16 -34.46
CA SER A 664 -39.76 -5.37 -34.28
C SER A 664 -40.91 -5.88 -33.39
N SER A 665 -41.29 -4.96 -32.50
CA SER A 665 -42.64 -4.67 -32.02
C SER A 665 -43.19 -5.45 -30.81
N LEU A 666 -43.71 -4.63 -29.89
CA LEU A 666 -44.81 -4.88 -28.97
C LEU A 666 -44.58 -5.71 -27.68
N SER A 667 -44.79 -4.98 -26.58
CA SER A 667 -45.52 -5.36 -25.35
C SER A 667 -44.94 -6.43 -24.41
N THR A 668 -44.64 -5.94 -23.19
CA THR A 668 -45.06 -6.47 -21.86
C THR A 668 -46.04 -7.67 -21.82
N PRO A 669 -46.19 -8.43 -20.70
CA PRO A 669 -45.38 -8.52 -19.45
C PRO A 669 -45.34 -9.95 -18.79
N LEU A 670 -44.70 -10.00 -17.59
CA LEU A 670 -45.11 -10.71 -16.35
C LEU A 670 -45.17 -12.27 -16.25
N LEU A 671 -44.41 -12.76 -15.24
CA LEU A 671 -44.79 -13.70 -14.15
C LEU A 671 -45.66 -14.94 -14.46
N SER A 672 -45.14 -16.16 -14.19
CA SER A 672 -45.37 -16.85 -12.90
C SER A 672 -44.83 -18.29 -12.85
N ARG A 673 -44.48 -18.71 -11.62
CA ARG A 673 -44.23 -20.07 -11.06
C ARG A 673 -45.24 -21.14 -11.55
N PHE A 674 -44.98 -22.46 -11.53
CA PHE A 674 -44.92 -23.29 -10.32
C PHE A 674 -44.47 -24.74 -10.59
N SER A 675 -44.08 -25.37 -9.48
CA SER A 675 -43.69 -26.76 -9.28
C SER A 675 -44.82 -27.77 -9.54
N CYS A 676 -44.39 -28.96 -9.96
CA CYS A 676 -45.12 -30.21 -9.91
C CYS A 676 -45.61 -30.52 -8.47
N THR A 677 -46.88 -30.92 -8.33
CA THR A 677 -47.37 -31.68 -7.18
C THR A 677 -47.97 -32.98 -7.68
N MET A 678 -47.40 -34.10 -7.24
CA MET A 678 -48.13 -35.37 -7.15
C MET A 678 -48.81 -35.42 -5.78
N GLN A 679 -50.10 -35.08 -5.77
CA GLN A 679 -51.23 -35.76 -5.12
C GLN A 679 -52.38 -34.77 -4.95
N GLY A 680 -53.53 -35.13 -5.53
CA GLY A 680 -54.85 -34.64 -5.11
C GLY A 680 -55.44 -33.45 -5.89
N GLY A 681 -56.36 -33.79 -6.80
CA GLY A 681 -57.69 -33.18 -6.83
C GLY A 681 -57.89 -31.81 -7.47
N GLU A 682 -58.54 -31.83 -8.64
CA GLU A 682 -59.63 -30.95 -9.07
C GLU A 682 -59.45 -29.42 -9.15
N PHE A 683 -59.72 -28.91 -10.35
CA PHE A 683 -59.94 -27.50 -10.68
C PHE A 683 -61.27 -26.98 -10.11
N LEU A 684 -61.29 -25.76 -9.53
CA LEU A 684 -62.37 -24.81 -9.79
C LEU A 684 -61.99 -23.32 -9.54
N LEU A 685 -62.16 -22.56 -10.62
CA LEU A 685 -62.46 -21.15 -10.88
C LEU A 685 -62.93 -20.17 -9.75
N ILE A 686 -62.66 -18.86 -10.03
CA ILE A 686 -63.33 -17.60 -9.57
C ILE A 686 -62.89 -17.10 -8.18
N GLY A 687 -62.60 -15.83 -7.89
CA GLY A 687 -62.68 -14.56 -8.61
C GLY A 687 -62.79 -13.39 -7.58
N ILE A 688 -62.27 -12.22 -7.97
CA ILE A 688 -62.86 -10.88 -7.76
C ILE A 688 -62.92 -10.25 -6.35
N GLN A 689 -62.27 -9.05 -6.26
CA GLN A 689 -62.55 -7.84 -5.45
C GLN A 689 -62.59 -7.98 -3.90
N ILE A 690 -62.11 -7.01 -3.12
CA ILE A 690 -62.82 -5.75 -2.85
C ILE A 690 -61.88 -4.66 -2.30
N ASN A 691 -62.13 -3.48 -2.86
CA ASN A 691 -61.96 -2.11 -2.38
C ASN A 691 -61.90 -1.85 -0.86
N ALA A 692 -61.01 -0.92 -0.50
CA ALA A 692 -61.28 0.30 0.27
C ALA A 692 -61.77 0.24 1.74
N ARG A 693 -61.03 1.08 2.50
CA ARG A 693 -61.50 2.12 3.44
C ARG A 693 -61.60 1.82 4.95
N CYS A 694 -60.97 2.75 5.67
CA CYS A 694 -61.36 3.30 6.98
C CYS A 694 -61.17 2.34 8.18
N TRP A 695 -60.85 2.75 9.41
CA TRP A 695 -60.88 4.03 10.09
C TRP A 695 -60.11 3.88 11.44
N LEU A 696 -59.67 5.01 11.99
CA LEU A 696 -59.43 5.39 13.41
C LEU A 696 -59.20 4.30 14.49
N ILE A 697 -58.06 4.32 15.20
CA ILE A 697 -57.76 5.04 16.48
C ILE A 697 -58.42 4.40 17.73
N TYR A 698 -57.52 3.90 18.61
CA TYR A 698 -57.45 3.99 20.09
C TYR A 698 -58.71 4.11 20.97
N GLN A 699 -58.73 3.31 22.04
CA GLN A 699 -59.11 3.68 23.41
C GLN A 699 -58.09 3.02 24.39
N TYR A 700 -57.26 3.78 25.13
CA TYR A 700 -57.45 4.46 26.45
C TYR A 700 -57.25 3.54 27.68
N GLN A 701 -56.13 3.73 28.43
CA GLN A 701 -56.02 4.22 29.83
C GLN A 701 -56.07 3.12 30.91
N ALA A 702 -55.46 3.13 32.12
CA ALA A 702 -54.85 4.12 33.02
C ALA A 702 -54.11 3.36 34.19
N ILE A 703 -52.91 3.75 34.69
CA ILE A 703 -52.56 4.61 35.86
C ILE A 703 -52.33 3.88 37.26
N PHE A 704 -51.35 4.41 38.06
CA PHE A 704 -51.10 4.38 39.55
C PHE A 704 -50.50 3.06 40.16
N PHE A 705 -49.64 2.98 41.20
CA PHE A 705 -48.64 3.77 41.98
C PHE A 705 -48.25 2.94 43.24
N PHE A 706 -47.20 3.34 44.00
CA PHE A 706 -46.69 2.79 45.29
C PHE A 706 -45.86 1.49 45.23
N HIS A 707 -44.67 1.36 45.84
CA HIS A 707 -44.32 1.74 47.22
C HIS A 707 -42.81 2.05 47.40
N LEU A 708 -42.50 3.09 48.17
CA LEU A 708 -41.20 3.44 48.75
C LEU A 708 -41.01 2.74 50.12
N LEU A 709 -39.74 2.60 50.53
CA LEU A 709 -39.19 2.67 51.90
C LEU A 709 -39.45 1.54 52.93
N LYS A 710 -38.33 0.99 53.43
CA LYS A 710 -37.93 0.83 54.86
C LYS A 710 -36.50 0.23 54.89
N MET A 711 -35.44 0.92 55.35
CA MET A 711 -35.01 1.15 56.76
C MET A 711 -34.99 -0.16 57.58
N SER A 712 -33.98 -0.56 58.37
CA SER A 712 -32.75 0.06 58.91
C SER A 712 -32.05 -0.95 59.84
N LYS A 713 -30.73 -0.78 60.08
CA LYS A 713 -29.98 -1.12 61.34
C LYS A 713 -29.88 -2.63 61.70
N SER A 714 -28.87 -3.18 62.37
CA SER A 714 -27.76 -2.75 63.25
C SER A 714 -26.89 -3.99 63.51
N ASP A 715 -25.55 -3.89 63.45
CA ASP A 715 -24.61 -4.01 64.59
C ASP A 715 -23.90 -5.38 64.71
N GLY A 716 -22.61 -5.35 65.10
CA GLY A 716 -21.99 -6.43 65.85
C GLY A 716 -20.63 -6.94 65.35
N ASN A 717 -19.57 -6.49 66.02
CA ASN A 717 -18.17 -6.92 65.87
C ASN A 717 -17.94 -8.43 65.95
N GLY A 718 -16.95 -8.92 65.19
CA GLY A 718 -16.31 -10.22 65.38
C GLY A 718 -15.01 -10.30 64.59
N VAL A 719 -13.89 -9.95 65.22
CA VAL A 719 -12.55 -10.22 64.67
C VAL A 719 -12.32 -11.73 64.68
N SER A 720 -12.32 -12.36 63.51
CA SER A 720 -11.65 -13.64 63.31
C SER A 720 -10.64 -13.52 62.17
N LYS A 721 -9.39 -13.89 62.47
CA LYS A 721 -8.34 -14.09 61.48
C LYS A 721 -8.74 -15.29 60.63
N HIS A 722 -9.44 -15.05 59.54
CA HIS A 722 -9.57 -16.02 58.45
C HIS A 722 -8.72 -15.56 57.27
N HIS A 723 -7.94 -16.50 56.76
CA HIS A 723 -7.18 -16.42 55.52
C HIS A 723 -7.94 -15.58 54.47
N ALA A 724 -7.37 -14.43 54.11
CA ALA A 724 -7.90 -13.61 53.04
C ALA A 724 -7.73 -14.39 51.73
N THR A 725 -8.79 -15.09 51.32
CA THR A 725 -9.01 -15.44 49.93
C THR A 725 -8.96 -14.11 49.18
N LEU A 726 -7.97 -13.92 48.29
CA LEU A 726 -7.83 -12.71 47.50
C LEU A 726 -9.17 -12.42 46.80
N ALA A 727 -9.85 -11.35 47.22
CA ALA A 727 -11.09 -10.92 46.59
C ALA A 727 -10.79 -10.58 45.13
N ARG A 728 -11.51 -11.20 44.18
CA ARG A 728 -11.48 -10.82 42.76
C ARG A 728 -11.65 -9.30 42.65
N ARG A 729 -10.84 -8.64 41.82
CA ARG A 729 -10.89 -7.19 41.67
C ARG A 729 -12.20 -6.84 40.99
N ALA A 730 -12.97 -5.92 41.58
CA ALA A 730 -14.24 -5.52 41.00
C ALA A 730 -14.02 -4.71 39.70
N PRO A 731 -14.83 -4.94 38.65
CA PRO A 731 -14.88 -4.08 37.47
C PRO A 731 -15.13 -2.62 37.85
N THR A 732 -14.50 -1.68 37.13
CA THR A 732 -14.81 -0.25 37.30
C THR A 732 -16.16 0.05 36.65
N PRO A 733 -17.11 0.72 37.34
CA PRO A 733 -18.39 1.09 36.75
C PRO A 733 -18.22 1.91 35.46
N GLY A 734 -19.01 1.57 34.43
CA GLY A 734 -19.00 2.19 33.12
C GLY A 734 -17.79 1.84 32.24
N LYS A 735 -16.84 1.01 32.71
CA LYS A 735 -15.71 0.56 31.89
C LYS A 735 -16.03 -0.73 31.16
N ALA A 736 -15.57 -0.82 29.91
CA ALA A 736 -15.70 -2.03 29.11
C ALA A 736 -14.83 -3.16 29.68
N THR A 737 -15.40 -4.36 29.73
CA THR A 737 -14.76 -5.60 30.17
C THR A 737 -14.93 -6.70 29.14
N ILE A 738 -13.93 -7.57 29.02
CA ILE A 738 -14.03 -8.82 28.26
C ILE A 738 -14.78 -9.84 29.10
N LEU A 739 -15.89 -10.34 28.56
CA LEU A 739 -16.80 -11.28 29.23
C LEU A 739 -16.57 -12.73 28.80
N ALA A 740 -16.20 -12.93 27.54
CA ALA A 740 -15.90 -14.26 26.99
C ALA A 740 -14.98 -14.19 25.76
N ILE A 741 -14.32 -15.30 25.46
CA ILE A 741 -13.49 -15.52 24.26
C ILE A 741 -13.92 -16.83 23.59
N GLY A 742 -13.88 -16.87 22.26
CA GLY A 742 -14.01 -18.08 21.47
C GLY A 742 -13.00 -18.11 20.32
N LYS A 743 -12.70 -19.31 19.83
CA LYS A 743 -11.77 -19.53 18.70
C LYS A 743 -12.25 -20.67 17.82
N ALA A 744 -11.89 -20.60 16.54
CA ALA A 744 -12.15 -21.66 15.58
C ALA A 744 -11.05 -21.71 14.52
N PHE A 745 -10.87 -22.89 13.95
CA PHE A 745 -9.80 -23.19 13.01
C PHE A 745 -10.36 -24.00 11.83
N PRO A 746 -9.73 -23.93 10.65
CA PRO A 746 -10.03 -24.87 9.58
C PRO A 746 -9.54 -26.28 9.95
N SER A 747 -9.99 -27.29 9.20
CA SER A 747 -9.74 -28.70 9.53
C SER A 747 -8.27 -29.12 9.37
N GLN A 748 -7.51 -28.47 8.50
CA GLN A 748 -6.14 -28.87 8.19
C GLN A 748 -5.13 -28.20 9.12
N LEU A 749 -4.42 -29.03 9.89
CA LEU A 749 -3.29 -28.67 10.75
C LEU A 749 -1.98 -29.08 10.08
N VAL A 750 -1.05 -28.14 9.93
CA VAL A 750 0.26 -28.35 9.29
C VAL A 750 1.37 -28.18 10.32
N PRO A 751 2.13 -29.24 10.64
CA PRO A 751 3.38 -29.13 11.40
C PRO A 751 4.44 -28.36 10.61
N GLN A 752 5.22 -27.53 11.29
CA GLN A 752 6.23 -26.66 10.67
C GLN A 752 7.29 -27.44 9.89
N GLU A 753 7.67 -28.61 10.40
CA GLU A 753 8.63 -29.52 9.79
C GLU A 753 8.15 -30.10 8.45
N CYS A 754 6.83 -30.23 8.26
CA CYS A 754 6.24 -30.73 7.01
C CYS A 754 5.99 -29.61 5.99
N LEU A 755 6.07 -28.35 6.40
CA LEU A 755 5.68 -27.20 5.58
C LEU A 755 6.52 -27.08 4.31
N VAL A 756 7.84 -27.25 4.42
CA VAL A 756 8.76 -27.01 3.29
C VAL A 756 8.48 -27.98 2.16
N GLU A 757 8.50 -29.28 2.45
CA GLU A 757 8.26 -30.32 1.44
C GLU A 757 6.84 -30.22 0.87
N GLY A 758 5.85 -29.98 1.72
CA GLY A 758 4.47 -29.79 1.28
C GLY A 758 4.33 -28.61 0.33
N TYR A 759 4.82 -27.43 0.74
CA TYR A 759 4.68 -26.21 -0.05
C TYR A 759 5.47 -26.26 -1.37
N MET A 760 6.67 -26.87 -1.39
CA MET A 760 7.45 -27.04 -2.63
C MET A 760 6.74 -27.98 -3.61
N ARG A 761 6.24 -29.12 -3.11
CA ARG A 761 5.47 -30.08 -3.91
C ARG A 761 4.20 -29.45 -4.46
N ASP A 762 3.44 -28.78 -3.59
CA ASP A 762 2.12 -28.24 -3.92
C ASP A 762 2.21 -27.03 -4.88
N THR A 763 3.33 -26.31 -4.88
CA THR A 763 3.63 -25.22 -5.82
C THR A 763 4.48 -25.63 -7.02
N LYS A 764 4.84 -26.92 -7.15
CA LYS A 764 5.68 -27.47 -8.22
C LYS A 764 7.01 -26.71 -8.38
N CYS A 765 7.64 -26.36 -7.26
CA CYS A 765 8.89 -25.59 -7.23
C CYS A 765 10.08 -26.50 -6.86
N ASP A 766 10.96 -26.77 -7.84
CA ASP A 766 12.15 -27.62 -7.66
C ASP A 766 13.45 -26.82 -7.37
N ASP A 767 13.33 -25.54 -7.01
CA ASP A 767 14.50 -24.69 -6.76
C ASP A 767 15.11 -24.93 -5.36
N ALA A 768 16.29 -25.58 -5.35
CA ALA A 768 17.02 -25.91 -4.12
C ALA A 768 17.37 -24.68 -3.26
N SER A 769 17.65 -23.51 -3.87
CA SER A 769 18.00 -22.30 -3.12
C SER A 769 16.80 -21.68 -2.40
N ILE A 770 15.61 -21.76 -3.02
CA ILE A 770 14.36 -21.34 -2.42
C ILE A 770 14.01 -22.30 -1.27
N LYS A 771 14.16 -23.60 -1.50
CA LYS A 771 13.92 -24.64 -0.48
C LYS A 771 14.78 -24.42 0.76
N GLU A 772 16.08 -24.29 0.58
CA GLU A 772 17.02 -24.03 1.68
C GLU A 772 16.67 -22.73 2.44
N LYS A 773 16.28 -21.68 1.72
CA LYS A 773 15.87 -20.41 2.34
C LYS A 773 14.59 -20.57 3.16
N LEU A 774 13.61 -21.32 2.66
CA LEU A 774 12.37 -21.58 3.38
C LEU A 774 12.64 -22.42 4.64
N GLU A 775 13.49 -23.45 4.56
CA GLU A 775 13.91 -24.24 5.73
C GLU A 775 14.55 -23.37 6.82
N ARG A 776 15.46 -22.47 6.43
CA ARG A 776 16.08 -21.50 7.35
C ARG A 776 15.01 -20.59 7.98
N LEU A 777 14.08 -20.08 7.19
CA LEU A 777 12.98 -19.26 7.70
C LEU A 777 12.13 -20.04 8.71
N CYS A 778 11.70 -21.25 8.38
CA CYS A 778 10.92 -22.11 9.26
C CYS A 778 11.59 -22.30 10.62
N LYS A 779 12.91 -22.56 10.65
CA LYS A 779 13.71 -22.68 11.88
C LYS A 779 13.74 -21.38 12.70
N THR A 780 13.83 -20.22 12.03
CA THR A 780 13.92 -18.91 12.72
C THR A 780 12.58 -18.36 13.21
N THR A 781 11.45 -18.80 12.63
CA THR A 781 10.12 -18.26 12.96
C THR A 781 9.58 -18.67 14.33
N THR A 782 10.12 -19.73 14.94
CA THR A 782 9.65 -20.37 16.19
C THR A 782 8.26 -21.02 16.12
N VAL A 783 7.59 -20.98 14.97
CA VAL A 783 6.30 -21.64 14.75
C VAL A 783 6.49 -23.16 14.77
N LYS A 784 5.61 -23.89 15.47
CA LYS A 784 5.56 -25.36 15.49
C LYS A 784 4.43 -25.90 14.65
N THR A 785 3.27 -25.26 14.71
CA THR A 785 2.05 -25.69 14.02
C THR A 785 1.28 -24.49 13.48
N ARG A 786 0.48 -24.71 12.45
CA ARG A 786 -0.45 -23.74 11.89
C ARG A 786 -1.66 -24.44 11.29
N TYR A 787 -2.79 -23.75 11.26
CA TYR A 787 -3.94 -24.21 10.50
C TYR A 787 -3.99 -23.54 9.14
N THR A 788 -4.49 -24.23 8.12
CA THR A 788 -4.63 -23.68 6.76
C THR A 788 -5.94 -24.10 6.13
N VAL A 789 -6.57 -23.20 5.39
CA VAL A 789 -7.69 -23.50 4.48
C VAL A 789 -7.15 -24.14 3.20
N MET A 790 -5.94 -23.75 2.77
CA MET A 790 -5.34 -24.31 1.55
C MET A 790 -5.08 -25.81 1.71
N SER A 791 -5.65 -26.59 0.80
CA SER A 791 -5.55 -28.05 0.78
C SER A 791 -5.16 -28.57 -0.60
N LYS A 792 -4.78 -29.85 -0.69
CA LYS A 792 -4.45 -30.50 -1.96
C LYS A 792 -5.65 -30.52 -2.90
N GLU A 793 -6.85 -30.78 -2.38
CA GLU A 793 -8.09 -30.82 -3.14
C GLU A 793 -8.43 -29.46 -3.75
N ILE A 794 -8.15 -28.36 -3.03
CA ILE A 794 -8.32 -27.00 -3.54
C ILE A 794 -7.35 -26.74 -4.70
N LEU A 795 -6.08 -27.16 -4.58
CA LEU A 795 -5.08 -26.99 -5.64
C LEU A 795 -5.33 -27.89 -6.85
N GLU A 796 -5.92 -29.08 -6.64
CA GLU A 796 -6.37 -29.94 -7.74
C GLU A 796 -7.57 -29.33 -8.49
N LYS A 797 -8.49 -28.68 -7.75
CA LYS A 797 -9.64 -27.99 -8.34
C LYS A 797 -9.25 -26.68 -9.04
N TYR A 798 -8.29 -25.94 -8.48
CA TYR A 798 -7.83 -24.63 -8.96
C TYR A 798 -6.30 -24.61 -9.12
N PRO A 799 -5.74 -25.36 -10.09
CA PRO A 799 -4.29 -25.47 -10.28
C PRO A 799 -3.61 -24.14 -10.63
N GLU A 800 -4.35 -23.17 -11.14
CA GLU A 800 -3.88 -21.82 -11.43
C GLU A 800 -3.38 -21.07 -10.18
N LEU A 801 -3.84 -21.44 -8.97
CA LEU A 801 -3.38 -20.85 -7.69
C LEU A 801 -1.89 -21.14 -7.40
N ALA A 802 -1.37 -22.21 -7.96
CA ALA A 802 0.04 -22.59 -7.90
C ALA A 802 0.85 -22.10 -9.12
N THR A 803 0.23 -21.38 -10.04
CA THR A 803 0.87 -20.90 -11.28
C THR A 803 1.17 -19.41 -11.19
N GLU A 804 2.41 -19.03 -11.48
CA GLU A 804 2.84 -17.64 -11.41
C GLU A 804 2.24 -16.78 -12.53
N GLY A 805 1.80 -15.55 -12.20
CA GLY A 805 1.29 -14.57 -13.16
C GLY A 805 -0.18 -14.77 -13.55
N SER A 806 -0.85 -15.79 -13.03
CA SER A 806 -2.25 -16.09 -13.35
C SER A 806 -3.24 -15.20 -12.60
N PRO A 807 -4.25 -14.61 -13.27
CA PRO A 807 -5.34 -13.92 -12.60
C PRO A 807 -6.20 -14.95 -11.84
N THR A 808 -6.20 -14.85 -10.52
CA THR A 808 -6.75 -15.86 -9.59
C THR A 808 -7.66 -15.28 -8.51
N ILE A 809 -7.85 -13.95 -8.48
CA ILE A 809 -8.60 -13.29 -7.40
C ILE A 809 -10.04 -13.81 -7.25
N LYS A 810 -10.69 -14.18 -8.36
CA LYS A 810 -12.03 -14.77 -8.35
C LYS A 810 -12.05 -16.09 -7.58
N GLN A 811 -11.20 -17.03 -7.94
CA GLN A 811 -11.08 -18.35 -7.30
C GLN A 811 -10.72 -18.21 -5.82
N ARG A 812 -9.77 -17.31 -5.51
CA ARG A 812 -9.37 -17.04 -4.13
C ARG A 812 -10.54 -16.55 -3.28
N LEU A 813 -11.39 -15.67 -3.82
CA LEU A 813 -12.58 -15.18 -3.12
C LEU A 813 -13.70 -16.24 -3.03
N GLU A 814 -13.85 -17.12 -4.03
CA GLU A 814 -14.77 -18.27 -3.97
C GLU A 814 -14.43 -19.22 -2.81
N ILE A 815 -13.14 -19.33 -2.46
CA ILE A 815 -12.65 -20.15 -1.34
C ILE A 815 -12.69 -19.36 -0.02
N ALA A 816 -12.14 -18.14 -0.01
CA ALA A 816 -11.92 -17.39 1.22
C ALA A 816 -13.22 -16.90 1.84
N ASN A 817 -14.17 -16.39 1.05
CA ASN A 817 -15.44 -15.82 1.54
C ASN A 817 -16.30 -16.80 2.37
N PRO A 818 -16.53 -18.06 1.94
CA PRO A 818 -17.24 -19.03 2.78
C PRO A 818 -16.40 -19.45 3.99
N ALA A 819 -15.09 -19.69 3.81
CA ALA A 819 -14.22 -20.15 4.89
C ALA A 819 -14.14 -19.15 6.06
N VAL A 820 -13.99 -17.85 5.78
CA VAL A 820 -13.95 -16.84 6.85
C VAL A 820 -15.26 -16.75 7.62
N VAL A 821 -16.41 -16.88 6.95
CA VAL A 821 -17.72 -16.81 7.64
C VAL A 821 -17.96 -18.05 8.47
N GLU A 822 -17.62 -19.23 7.97
CA GLU A 822 -17.77 -20.49 8.71
C GLU A 822 -16.92 -20.49 9.98
N MET A 823 -15.63 -20.11 9.87
CA MET A 823 -14.77 -20.01 11.05
C MET A 823 -15.24 -18.90 12.00
N ALA A 824 -15.67 -17.76 11.48
CA ALA A 824 -16.22 -16.66 12.28
C ALA A 824 -17.47 -17.09 13.06
N LEU A 825 -18.36 -17.87 12.42
CA LEU A 825 -19.56 -18.44 13.05
C LEU A 825 -19.17 -19.36 14.20
N ASN A 826 -18.28 -20.33 13.94
CA ASN A 826 -17.85 -21.30 14.93
C ASN A 826 -17.16 -20.63 16.14
N ALA A 827 -16.29 -19.64 15.89
CA ALA A 827 -15.64 -18.89 16.95
C ALA A 827 -16.66 -18.08 17.77
N SER A 828 -17.66 -17.48 17.10
CA SER A 828 -18.72 -16.70 17.75
C SER A 828 -19.64 -17.58 18.60
N ILE A 829 -20.02 -18.77 18.12
CA ILE A 829 -20.80 -19.75 18.90
C ILE A 829 -20.02 -20.15 20.15
N ALA A 830 -18.76 -20.56 20.02
CA ALA A 830 -17.91 -20.92 21.16
C ALA A 830 -17.79 -19.77 22.18
N CYS A 831 -17.72 -18.52 21.72
CA CYS A 831 -17.66 -17.35 22.59
C CYS A 831 -18.99 -17.08 23.32
N ILE A 832 -20.13 -17.25 22.62
CA ILE A 832 -21.46 -17.09 23.21
C ILE A 832 -21.75 -18.20 24.23
N ASP A 833 -21.34 -19.43 23.93
CA ASP A 833 -21.44 -20.57 24.83
C ASP A 833 -20.62 -20.35 26.11
N GLU A 834 -19.39 -19.82 25.98
CA GLU A 834 -18.57 -19.44 27.13
C GLU A 834 -19.21 -18.30 27.95
N TRP A 835 -19.82 -17.32 27.29
CA TRP A 835 -20.49 -16.20 27.95
C TRP A 835 -21.75 -16.61 28.72
N GLY A 836 -22.46 -17.65 28.25
CA GLY A 836 -23.70 -18.15 28.87
C GLY A 836 -24.91 -17.23 28.69
N GLY A 837 -24.83 -16.22 27.82
CA GLY A 837 -25.93 -15.31 27.48
C GLY A 837 -26.74 -15.77 26.27
N SER A 838 -27.84 -15.06 25.95
CA SER A 838 -28.61 -15.35 24.74
C SER A 838 -28.01 -14.67 23.52
N VAL A 839 -28.04 -15.34 22.37
CA VAL A 839 -27.70 -14.73 21.07
C VAL A 839 -28.52 -13.45 20.80
N LYS A 840 -29.77 -13.40 21.30
CA LYS A 840 -30.65 -12.22 21.18
C LYS A 840 -30.18 -11.02 21.99
N ASP A 841 -29.36 -11.24 23.02
CA ASP A 841 -28.82 -10.20 23.89
C ASP A 841 -27.61 -9.49 23.25
N ILE A 842 -27.06 -10.04 22.15
CA ILE A 842 -26.02 -9.35 21.36
C ILE A 842 -26.64 -8.14 20.67
N THR A 843 -26.11 -6.96 20.99
CA THR A 843 -26.63 -5.67 20.51
C THR A 843 -25.87 -5.15 19.30
N HIS A 844 -24.58 -5.46 19.23
CA HIS A 844 -23.68 -4.98 18.19
C HIS A 844 -22.72 -6.08 17.75
N ILE A 845 -22.31 -6.02 16.49
CA ILE A 845 -21.21 -6.82 15.94
C ILE A 845 -20.13 -5.90 15.40
N VAL A 846 -18.90 -6.16 15.80
CA VAL A 846 -17.70 -5.58 15.19
C VAL A 846 -17.02 -6.71 14.44
N TYR A 847 -17.06 -6.67 13.11
CA TYR A 847 -16.50 -7.71 12.26
C TYR A 847 -15.19 -7.25 11.64
N VAL A 848 -14.12 -8.03 11.81
CA VAL A 848 -12.78 -7.72 11.29
C VAL A 848 -12.31 -8.83 10.37
N SER A 849 -11.96 -8.49 9.14
CA SER A 849 -11.29 -9.41 8.23
C SER A 849 -10.44 -8.65 7.22
N SER A 850 -9.36 -9.25 6.75
CA SER A 850 -8.58 -8.81 5.60
C SER A 850 -8.63 -9.83 4.45
N SER A 851 -9.42 -10.89 4.63
CA SER A 851 -9.46 -12.08 3.78
C SER A 851 -10.76 -12.25 2.99
N GLU A 852 -11.68 -11.28 3.05
CA GLU A 852 -12.85 -11.26 2.19
C GLU A 852 -13.07 -9.89 1.53
N ILE A 853 -13.68 -9.92 0.36
CA ILE A 853 -14.01 -8.74 -0.44
C ILE A 853 -15.34 -8.99 -1.13
N ARG A 854 -16.44 -8.48 -0.56
CA ARG A 854 -17.79 -8.60 -1.13
C ARG A 854 -18.75 -7.58 -0.55
N LEU A 855 -19.81 -7.30 -1.30
CA LEU A 855 -20.96 -6.50 -0.89
C LEU A 855 -22.23 -7.30 -1.20
N PRO A 856 -23.01 -7.76 -0.21
CA PRO A 856 -22.88 -7.50 1.23
C PRO A 856 -21.64 -8.16 1.88
N GLY A 857 -21.18 -7.60 2.99
CA GLY A 857 -19.99 -8.07 3.73
C GLY A 857 -20.28 -9.23 4.68
N GLY A 858 -19.22 -9.87 5.19
CA GLY A 858 -19.29 -11.02 6.09
C GLY A 858 -20.02 -10.75 7.41
N ASP A 859 -20.04 -9.49 7.85
CA ASP A 859 -20.79 -9.04 9.02
C ASP A 859 -22.30 -9.33 8.91
N LEU A 860 -22.90 -9.17 7.72
CA LEU A 860 -24.30 -9.51 7.48
C LEU A 860 -24.54 -11.02 7.50
N TYR A 861 -23.67 -11.76 6.81
CA TYR A 861 -23.78 -13.22 6.71
C TYR A 861 -23.65 -13.86 8.08
N LEU A 862 -22.68 -13.43 8.88
CA LEU A 862 -22.48 -13.88 10.25
C LEU A 862 -23.68 -13.53 11.13
N ALA A 863 -24.16 -12.29 11.08
CA ALA A 863 -25.35 -11.88 11.85
C ALA A 863 -26.59 -12.73 11.50
N THR A 864 -26.78 -13.03 10.22
CA THR A 864 -27.90 -13.85 9.74
C THR A 864 -27.76 -15.31 10.19
N GLN A 865 -26.57 -15.90 10.09
CA GLN A 865 -26.32 -17.29 10.47
C GLN A 865 -26.39 -17.51 11.98
N LEU A 866 -25.94 -16.54 12.79
CA LEU A 866 -26.13 -16.55 14.24
C LEU A 866 -27.61 -16.37 14.63
N GLY A 867 -28.45 -15.84 13.75
CA GLY A 867 -29.84 -15.49 14.10
C GLY A 867 -29.91 -14.26 15.02
N LEU A 868 -29.03 -13.28 14.82
CA LEU A 868 -29.08 -12.00 15.53
C LEU A 868 -30.36 -11.23 15.21
N ARG A 869 -30.73 -10.28 16.07
CA ARG A 869 -31.87 -9.40 15.84
C ARG A 869 -31.66 -8.57 14.57
N ASN A 870 -32.74 -8.26 13.86
CA ASN A 870 -32.68 -7.48 12.61
C ASN A 870 -32.29 -6.00 12.81
N ASP A 871 -32.27 -5.53 14.05
CA ASP A 871 -31.82 -4.20 14.47
C ASP A 871 -30.39 -4.22 15.07
N VAL A 872 -29.63 -5.32 14.94
CA VAL A 872 -28.25 -5.39 15.43
C VAL A 872 -27.38 -4.31 14.78
N GLY A 873 -26.64 -3.56 15.60
CA GLY A 873 -25.68 -2.57 15.11
C GLY A 873 -24.46 -3.27 14.50
N ARG A 874 -24.10 -2.97 13.25
CA ARG A 874 -22.98 -3.61 12.57
C ARG A 874 -21.88 -2.62 12.22
N VAL A 875 -20.65 -2.96 12.59
CA VAL A 875 -19.44 -2.22 12.22
C VAL A 875 -18.47 -3.19 11.58
N MET A 876 -18.03 -2.87 10.36
CA MET A 876 -17.15 -3.72 9.59
C MET A 876 -15.80 -3.03 9.37
N LEU A 877 -14.71 -3.74 9.66
CA LEU A 877 -13.35 -3.25 9.59
C LEU A 877 -12.54 -4.12 8.61
N TYR A 878 -12.24 -3.56 7.44
CA TYR A 878 -11.53 -4.25 6.35
C TYR A 878 -10.06 -3.84 6.23
N PHE A 879 -9.24 -4.77 5.73
CA PHE A 879 -7.84 -4.55 5.33
C PHE A 879 -6.95 -3.95 6.41
N LEU A 880 -7.16 -4.37 7.66
CA LEU A 880 -6.31 -3.95 8.77
C LEU A 880 -5.09 -4.86 8.92
N GLY A 881 -5.21 -6.16 8.61
CA GLY A 881 -4.17 -7.15 8.88
C GLY A 881 -3.91 -7.33 10.38
N CYS A 882 -2.65 -7.54 10.74
CA CYS A 882 -2.18 -7.91 12.08
C CYS A 882 -2.73 -7.05 13.25
N TYR A 883 -2.94 -5.75 13.05
CA TYR A 883 -3.44 -4.86 14.11
C TYR A 883 -4.97 -4.77 14.20
N GLY A 884 -5.67 -5.45 13.31
CA GLY A 884 -7.14 -5.46 13.26
C GLY A 884 -7.77 -5.95 14.55
N GLY A 885 -7.15 -6.90 15.26
CA GLY A 885 -7.69 -7.42 16.52
C GLY A 885 -7.72 -6.38 17.65
N VAL A 886 -6.62 -5.64 17.86
CA VAL A 886 -6.57 -4.56 18.87
C VAL A 886 -7.45 -3.38 18.44
N THR A 887 -7.49 -3.08 17.15
CA THR A 887 -8.40 -2.07 16.59
C THR A 887 -9.87 -2.44 16.87
N GLY A 888 -10.23 -3.71 16.65
CA GLY A 888 -11.55 -4.24 16.94
C GLY A 888 -11.90 -4.15 18.42
N LEU A 889 -10.97 -4.50 19.32
CA LEU A 889 -11.13 -4.34 20.76
C LEU A 889 -11.37 -2.88 21.16
N ARG A 890 -10.64 -1.94 20.57
CA ARG A 890 -10.83 -0.50 20.81
C ARG A 890 -12.21 -0.02 20.36
N VAL A 891 -12.63 -0.39 19.15
CA VAL A 891 -13.96 -0.02 18.63
C VAL A 891 -15.08 -0.64 19.46
N ALA A 892 -14.95 -1.92 19.83
CA ALA A 892 -15.94 -2.58 20.68
C ALA A 892 -16.00 -1.98 22.09
N LYS A 893 -14.84 -1.61 22.66
CA LYS A 893 -14.75 -0.84 23.91
C LYS A 893 -15.50 0.48 23.79
N ASP A 894 -15.25 1.26 22.74
CA ASP A 894 -15.89 2.57 22.57
C ASP A 894 -17.41 2.42 22.44
N ILE A 895 -17.90 1.40 21.72
CA ILE A 895 -19.34 1.10 21.63
C ILE A 895 -19.91 0.71 22.99
N ALA A 896 -19.23 -0.17 23.72
CA ALA A 896 -19.68 -0.68 25.03
C ALA A 896 -19.77 0.42 26.09
N GLU A 897 -18.79 1.33 26.14
CA GLU A 897 -18.79 2.43 27.11
C GLU A 897 -19.77 3.55 26.76
N ASN A 898 -20.03 3.79 25.46
CA ASN A 898 -20.97 4.84 25.04
C ASN A 898 -22.44 4.37 25.01
N ASN A 899 -22.69 3.06 25.06
CA ASN A 899 -24.04 2.48 25.04
C ASN A 899 -24.22 1.54 26.25
N PRO A 900 -24.59 2.07 27.44
CA PRO A 900 -24.81 1.25 28.63
C PRO A 900 -25.79 0.08 28.36
N GLY A 901 -25.44 -1.12 28.85
CA GLY A 901 -26.20 -2.35 28.63
C GLY A 901 -25.93 -3.04 27.29
N SER A 902 -25.14 -2.45 26.39
CA SER A 902 -24.74 -3.12 25.16
C SER A 902 -23.84 -4.33 25.42
N ARG A 903 -24.01 -5.37 24.60
CA ARG A 903 -23.14 -6.52 24.47
C ARG A 903 -22.64 -6.56 23.03
N VAL A 904 -21.34 -6.35 22.87
CA VAL A 904 -20.69 -6.21 21.57
C VAL A 904 -19.95 -7.50 21.28
N LEU A 905 -20.33 -8.18 20.20
CA LEU A 905 -19.61 -9.33 19.67
C LEU A 905 -18.54 -8.82 18.70
N LEU A 906 -17.27 -8.86 19.12
CA LEU A 906 -16.14 -8.67 18.21
C LEU A 906 -15.80 -10.02 17.60
N THR A 907 -15.85 -10.13 16.28
CA THR A 907 -15.44 -11.35 15.56
C THR A 907 -14.35 -11.01 14.56
N THR A 908 -13.25 -11.74 14.61
CA THR A 908 -12.12 -11.64 13.68
C THR A 908 -11.99 -12.96 12.91
N SER A 909 -11.73 -12.91 11.60
CA SER A 909 -11.53 -14.12 10.80
C SER A 909 -10.62 -13.87 9.59
N GLU A 910 -9.59 -14.70 9.44
CA GLU A 910 -8.48 -14.47 8.52
C GLU A 910 -8.03 -15.78 7.87
N THR A 911 -7.69 -15.71 6.58
CA THR A 911 -7.09 -16.78 5.79
C THR A 911 -5.94 -16.27 4.92
N THR A 912 -4.98 -17.15 4.67
CA THR A 912 -3.80 -16.91 3.82
C THR A 912 -4.09 -17.11 2.32
N ILE A 913 -5.29 -17.58 1.96
CA ILE A 913 -5.70 -17.90 0.58
C ILE A 913 -5.51 -16.72 -0.38
N LEU A 914 -5.83 -15.49 0.04
CA LEU A 914 -5.64 -14.32 -0.84
C LEU A 914 -4.16 -14.10 -1.20
N GLY A 915 -3.22 -14.46 -0.31
CA GLY A 915 -1.79 -14.24 -0.46
C GLY A 915 -1.00 -15.46 -0.93
N PHE A 916 -1.61 -16.64 -0.98
CA PHE A 916 -0.96 -17.89 -1.39
C PHE A 916 -0.41 -17.81 -2.82
N ARG A 917 0.82 -18.23 -3.07
CA ARG A 917 1.43 -18.11 -4.41
C ARG A 917 2.63 -19.04 -4.53
N PRO A 918 3.08 -19.38 -5.74
CA PRO A 918 4.34 -20.09 -5.91
C PRO A 918 5.55 -19.24 -5.47
N PRO A 919 6.61 -19.87 -4.95
CA PRO A 919 7.86 -19.19 -4.62
C PRO A 919 8.50 -18.48 -5.81
N ASN A 920 9.04 -17.27 -5.60
CA ASN A 920 9.79 -16.55 -6.63
C ASN A 920 11.02 -15.82 -6.05
N LYS A 921 12.18 -15.91 -6.72
CA LYS A 921 13.45 -15.28 -6.30
C LYS A 921 13.40 -13.75 -6.26
N ALA A 922 12.66 -13.12 -7.16
CA ALA A 922 12.43 -11.67 -7.19
C ALA A 922 11.54 -11.19 -6.04
N ARG A 923 10.78 -12.09 -5.39
CA ARG A 923 9.87 -11.80 -4.27
C ARG A 923 10.19 -12.63 -3.03
N PRO A 924 11.36 -12.40 -2.40
CA PRO A 924 11.82 -13.21 -1.28
C PRO A 924 10.95 -13.14 -0.01
N TYR A 925 10.04 -12.17 0.09
CA TYR A 925 9.13 -11.99 1.22
C TYR A 925 7.93 -12.94 1.20
N ASP A 926 7.58 -13.48 0.03
CA ASP A 926 6.51 -14.48 -0.10
C ASP A 926 6.83 -15.72 0.75
N LEU A 927 8.11 -16.09 0.85
CA LEU A 927 8.58 -17.17 1.71
C LEU A 927 8.43 -16.87 3.20
N VAL A 928 8.49 -15.59 3.61
CA VAL A 928 8.22 -15.20 5.00
C VAL A 928 6.73 -15.40 5.29
N GLY A 929 5.86 -15.01 4.35
CA GLY A 929 4.42 -15.29 4.43
C GLY A 929 4.14 -16.78 4.63
N ALA A 930 4.71 -17.62 3.74
CA ALA A 930 4.58 -19.07 3.83
C ALA A 930 5.12 -19.62 5.15
N ALA A 931 6.30 -19.19 5.61
CA ALA A 931 6.95 -19.70 6.82
C ALA A 931 6.33 -19.24 8.14
N LEU A 932 5.44 -18.24 8.15
CA LEU A 932 5.00 -17.59 9.38
C LEU A 932 3.48 -17.60 9.60
N PHE A 933 2.68 -17.48 8.54
CA PHE A 933 1.24 -17.23 8.68
C PHE A 933 0.38 -18.51 8.72
N GLY A 934 -0.75 -18.41 9.41
CA GLY A 934 -1.79 -19.43 9.47
C GLY A 934 -3.19 -18.83 9.38
N ASP A 935 -4.20 -19.69 9.40
CA ASP A 935 -5.61 -19.36 9.21
C ASP A 935 -6.43 -19.63 10.48
N GLY A 936 -7.52 -18.89 10.68
CA GLY A 936 -8.41 -19.09 11.82
C GLY A 936 -9.38 -17.94 12.08
N ALA A 937 -10.12 -18.07 13.17
CA ALA A 937 -11.04 -17.04 13.65
C ALA A 937 -11.03 -16.97 15.17
N ALA A 938 -11.35 -15.78 15.68
CA ALA A 938 -11.55 -15.53 17.10
C ALA A 938 -12.78 -14.65 17.33
N ALA A 939 -13.40 -14.79 18.48
CA ALA A 939 -14.51 -13.95 18.90
C ALA A 939 -14.35 -13.53 20.36
N VAL A 940 -14.86 -12.35 20.69
CA VAL A 940 -14.80 -11.75 22.02
C VAL A 940 -16.12 -11.05 22.30
N ILE A 941 -16.71 -11.28 23.48
CA ILE A 941 -17.85 -10.51 23.95
C ILE A 941 -17.36 -9.44 24.91
N ILE A 942 -17.67 -8.18 24.59
CA ILE A 942 -17.30 -7.00 25.38
C ILE A 942 -18.56 -6.29 25.86
N GLY A 943 -18.57 -5.88 27.13
CA GLY A 943 -19.65 -5.10 27.72
C GLY A 943 -19.18 -4.25 28.90
N ALA A 944 -19.84 -3.11 29.12
CA ALA A 944 -19.71 -2.34 30.35
C ALA A 944 -20.73 -2.82 31.39
N ASP A 945 -20.41 -2.62 32.67
CA ASP A 945 -21.25 -2.97 33.82
C ASP A 945 -21.71 -4.45 33.78
N PRO A 946 -20.77 -5.40 33.94
CA PRO A 946 -21.08 -6.83 33.89
C PRO A 946 -22.10 -7.24 34.98
N VAL A 947 -23.02 -8.12 34.60
CA VAL A 947 -24.12 -8.60 35.46
C VAL A 947 -23.59 -9.61 36.47
N ILE A 948 -23.56 -9.20 37.73
CA ILE A 948 -23.07 -10.02 38.85
C ILE A 948 -23.81 -11.37 38.89
N GLY A 949 -23.05 -12.46 38.96
CA GLY A 949 -23.57 -13.83 39.05
C GLY A 949 -24.02 -14.47 37.74
N LYS A 950 -24.17 -13.67 36.66
CA LYS A 950 -24.43 -14.17 35.30
C LYS A 950 -23.19 -14.10 34.42
N GLU A 951 -22.42 -13.02 34.53
CA GLU A 951 -21.26 -12.75 33.70
C GLU A 951 -19.96 -12.82 34.51
N SER A 952 -18.90 -13.33 33.90
CA SER A 952 -17.59 -13.53 34.54
C SER A 952 -16.50 -12.72 33.83
N PRO A 953 -16.44 -11.39 34.04
CA PRO A 953 -15.41 -10.56 33.45
C PRO A 953 -14.03 -10.94 34.00
N PHE A 954 -13.02 -11.04 33.14
CA PHE A 954 -11.64 -11.34 33.57
C PHE A 954 -10.65 -10.22 33.25
N MET A 955 -11.03 -9.27 32.40
CA MET A 955 -10.15 -8.19 31.96
C MET A 955 -10.94 -6.93 31.62
N GLU A 956 -10.48 -5.79 32.10
CA GLU A 956 -11.01 -4.46 31.79
C GLU A 956 -10.16 -3.78 30.72
N LEU A 957 -10.82 -3.19 29.72
CA LEU A 957 -10.21 -2.39 28.67
C LEU A 957 -10.19 -0.92 29.11
N ASN A 958 -9.21 -0.51 29.92
CA ASN A 958 -9.26 0.75 30.65
C ASN A 958 -9.14 2.00 29.74
N TYR A 959 -8.10 2.04 28.91
CA TYR A 959 -7.80 3.15 28.00
C TYR A 959 -7.17 2.66 26.70
N ALA A 960 -7.68 3.11 25.56
CA ALA A 960 -7.17 2.74 24.24
C ALA A 960 -6.62 3.97 23.50
N VAL A 961 -5.61 3.78 22.67
CA VAL A 961 -5.02 4.83 21.83
C VAL A 961 -4.43 4.26 20.56
N GLN A 962 -4.56 5.04 19.49
CA GLN A 962 -3.93 4.79 18.20
C GLN A 962 -2.91 5.90 17.91
N GLN A 963 -1.77 5.55 17.31
CA GLN A 963 -0.76 6.49 16.86
C GLN A 963 -0.04 5.97 15.61
N PHE A 964 -0.08 6.71 14.51
CA PHE A 964 0.71 6.39 13.32
C PHE A 964 2.06 7.11 13.34
N LEU A 965 3.06 6.54 12.65
CA LEU A 965 4.37 7.15 12.47
C LEU A 965 4.44 7.86 11.11
N PRO A 966 4.63 9.19 11.05
CA PRO A 966 4.73 9.92 9.78
C PRO A 966 5.87 9.41 8.89
N GLY A 967 5.64 9.35 7.58
CA GLY A 967 6.67 8.93 6.61
C GLY A 967 6.94 7.42 6.57
N THR A 968 5.98 6.60 7.00
CA THR A 968 6.11 5.13 7.03
C THR A 968 5.06 4.39 6.20
N GLN A 969 4.42 5.09 5.25
CA GLN A 969 3.34 4.58 4.41
C GLN A 969 3.73 3.29 3.67
N ASP A 970 4.96 3.21 3.14
CA ASP A 970 5.43 2.09 2.32
C ASP A 970 6.16 0.98 3.11
N VAL A 971 6.18 1.06 4.46
CA VAL A 971 6.89 0.07 5.30
C VAL A 971 6.07 -1.20 5.49
N ILE A 972 4.75 -1.09 5.61
CA ILE A 972 3.83 -2.23 5.56
C ILE A 972 2.82 -1.87 4.47
N ASP A 973 3.12 -2.29 3.24
CA ASP A 973 2.28 -2.02 2.06
C ASP A 973 1.58 -3.33 1.64
N GLY A 974 0.29 -3.22 1.34
CA GLY A 974 -0.57 -4.32 0.92
C GLY A 974 -1.38 -3.91 -0.30
N ARG A 975 -1.21 -4.60 -1.43
CA ARG A 975 -1.91 -4.27 -2.68
C ARG A 975 -2.67 -5.47 -3.22
N LEU A 976 -3.93 -5.27 -3.55
CA LEU A 976 -4.74 -6.23 -4.26
C LEU A 976 -4.49 -6.12 -5.77
N SER A 977 -4.27 -7.24 -6.43
CA SER A 977 -4.21 -7.36 -7.89
C SER A 977 -5.05 -8.56 -8.35
N GLU A 978 -5.12 -8.77 -9.67
CA GLU A 978 -5.81 -9.94 -10.23
C GLU A 978 -5.17 -11.26 -9.77
N GLU A 979 -3.89 -11.27 -9.40
CA GLU A 979 -3.18 -12.45 -8.89
C GLU A 979 -3.45 -12.76 -7.40
N GLY A 980 -4.15 -11.87 -6.68
CA GLY A 980 -4.35 -11.95 -5.24
C GLY A 980 -3.82 -10.72 -4.49
N ILE A 981 -3.61 -10.85 -3.18
CA ILE A 981 -3.04 -9.77 -2.36
C ILE A 981 -1.53 -9.94 -2.23
N ASN A 982 -0.78 -8.86 -2.43
CA ASN A 982 0.66 -8.79 -2.26
C ASN A 982 1.04 -7.91 -1.07
N PHE A 983 1.79 -8.47 -0.13
CA PHE A 983 2.31 -7.76 1.02
C PHE A 983 3.80 -7.51 0.89
N LYS A 984 4.21 -6.26 1.10
CA LYS A 984 5.60 -5.85 1.16
C LYS A 984 5.89 -5.32 2.55
N LEU A 985 6.87 -5.94 3.20
CA LEU A 985 7.38 -5.53 4.51
C LEU A 985 8.77 -4.90 4.34
N GLY A 986 8.91 -3.66 4.79
CA GLY A 986 10.19 -2.96 4.89
C GLY A 986 11.12 -3.67 5.87
N ARG A 987 12.41 -3.77 5.52
CA ARG A 987 13.42 -4.45 6.36
C ARG A 987 13.67 -3.72 7.68
N ASP A 988 13.39 -2.44 7.70
CA ASP A 988 13.51 -1.51 8.82
C ASP A 988 12.28 -1.52 9.74
N LEU A 989 11.22 -2.29 9.43
CA LEU A 989 10.02 -2.37 10.26
C LEU A 989 10.34 -2.69 11.74
N PRO A 990 11.14 -3.72 12.07
CA PRO A 990 11.45 -4.01 13.47
C PRO A 990 12.20 -2.87 14.17
N GLN A 991 13.10 -2.19 13.45
CA GLN A 991 13.85 -1.05 13.99
C GLN A 991 12.95 0.16 14.23
N LYS A 992 12.06 0.49 13.28
CA LYS A 992 11.12 1.61 13.43
C LYS A 992 10.16 1.40 14.60
N ILE A 993 9.73 0.16 14.85
CA ILE A 993 8.95 -0.17 16.06
C ILE A 993 9.80 0.07 17.31
N GLU A 994 11.03 -0.47 17.34
CA GLU A 994 11.95 -0.31 18.47
C GLU A 994 12.21 1.16 18.83
N ASP A 995 12.50 2.01 17.84
CA ASP A 995 12.85 3.42 18.04
C ASP A 995 11.71 4.25 18.66
N ASN A 996 10.45 3.80 18.54
CA ASN A 996 9.27 4.58 18.90
C ASN A 996 8.38 3.93 19.97
N ILE A 997 8.57 2.65 20.27
CA ILE A 997 7.64 1.91 21.14
C ILE A 997 7.69 2.38 22.60
N GLU A 998 8.85 2.77 23.11
CA GLU A 998 9.00 3.14 24.52
C GLU A 998 8.12 4.35 24.87
N GLU A 999 8.16 5.40 24.05
CA GLU A 999 7.30 6.58 24.21
C GLU A 999 5.81 6.21 24.13
N PHE A 1000 5.45 5.33 23.20
CA PHE A 1000 4.07 4.89 23.07
C PHE A 1000 3.56 4.12 24.30
N CYS A 1001 4.36 3.20 24.83
CA CYS A 1001 4.02 2.45 26.05
C CYS A 1001 3.94 3.34 27.29
N ARG A 1002 4.88 4.29 27.44
CA ARG A 1002 4.87 5.25 28.56
C ARG A 1002 3.62 6.13 28.54
N LYS A 1003 3.16 6.55 27.36
CA LYS A 1003 1.90 7.29 27.20
C LYS A 1003 0.68 6.50 27.68
N LEU A 1004 0.61 5.19 27.42
CA LEU A 1004 -0.43 4.31 27.95
C LEU A 1004 -0.33 4.18 29.48
N MET A 1005 0.85 3.85 30.00
CA MET A 1005 1.13 3.68 31.43
C MET A 1005 0.82 4.94 32.25
N SER A 1006 1.07 6.13 31.67
CA SER A 1006 0.79 7.43 32.31
C SER A 1006 -0.69 7.61 32.71
N LYS A 1007 -1.62 6.86 32.10
CA LYS A 1007 -3.05 6.92 32.41
C LYS A 1007 -3.42 6.28 33.73
N ALA A 1008 -2.67 5.27 34.16
CA ALA A 1008 -2.80 4.61 35.47
C ALA A 1008 -1.68 5.01 36.46
N GLY A 1009 -0.77 5.92 36.07
CA GLY A 1009 0.31 6.36 36.96
C GLY A 1009 1.45 5.35 37.13
N LEU A 1010 1.58 4.40 36.19
CA LEU A 1010 2.59 3.34 36.22
C LEU A 1010 3.93 3.84 35.66
N THR A 1011 5.04 3.31 36.17
CA THR A 1011 6.40 3.71 35.75
C THR A 1011 7.30 2.57 35.28
N GLU A 1012 7.18 1.38 35.89
CA GLU A 1012 8.03 0.23 35.60
C GLU A 1012 7.36 -0.73 34.62
N PHE A 1013 8.09 -1.13 33.56
CA PHE A 1013 7.57 -2.03 32.52
C PHE A 1013 7.39 -3.47 33.01
N ASN A 1014 8.20 -3.90 33.98
CA ASN A 1014 8.18 -5.27 34.52
C ASN A 1014 7.12 -5.50 35.60
N ASP A 1015 6.37 -4.47 35.99
CA ASP A 1015 5.21 -4.59 36.88
C ASP A 1015 3.90 -4.84 36.11
N LEU A 1016 4.00 -4.93 34.77
CA LEU A 1016 2.89 -5.14 33.85
C LEU A 1016 2.93 -6.53 33.23
N PHE A 1017 1.74 -7.08 32.96
CA PHE A 1017 1.58 -8.20 32.03
C PHE A 1017 1.48 -7.70 30.57
N TRP A 1018 1.89 -8.52 29.60
CA TRP A 1018 2.06 -8.10 28.21
C TRP A 1018 1.37 -9.00 27.20
N ALA A 1019 0.36 -8.46 26.51
CA ALA A 1019 -0.33 -9.09 25.38
C ALA A 1019 0.10 -8.42 24.08
N VAL A 1020 1.13 -8.92 23.42
CA VAL A 1020 1.66 -8.29 22.20
C VAL A 1020 1.32 -9.16 21.00
N HIS A 1021 0.70 -8.56 19.97
CA HIS A 1021 0.63 -9.20 18.67
C HIS A 1021 2.07 -9.39 18.15
N PRO A 1022 2.53 -10.64 17.99
CA PRO A 1022 3.94 -10.91 17.76
C PRO A 1022 4.40 -10.39 16.40
N GLY A 1023 3.59 -10.51 15.34
CA GLY A 1023 4.01 -10.17 13.97
C GLY A 1023 5.05 -11.16 13.40
N GLY A 1024 6.09 -11.45 14.18
CA GLY A 1024 7.11 -12.49 14.05
C GLY A 1024 8.07 -12.40 15.26
N PRO A 1025 9.01 -13.34 15.43
CA PRO A 1025 9.86 -13.38 16.62
C PRO A 1025 10.78 -12.15 16.76
N ALA A 1026 11.14 -11.51 15.64
CA ALA A 1026 12.01 -10.34 15.63
C ALA A 1026 11.38 -9.12 16.34
N ILE A 1027 10.05 -8.94 16.25
CA ILE A 1027 9.35 -7.84 16.93
C ILE A 1027 9.36 -8.08 18.44
N LEU A 1028 8.99 -9.28 18.88
CA LEU A 1028 9.01 -9.64 20.30
C LEU A 1028 10.41 -9.48 20.91
N ASN A 1029 11.46 -9.92 20.21
CA ASN A 1029 12.83 -9.82 20.69
C ASN A 1029 13.29 -8.37 20.84
N ARG A 1030 12.92 -7.49 19.90
CA ARG A 1030 13.25 -6.05 19.99
C ARG A 1030 12.48 -5.36 21.11
N LEU A 1031 11.21 -5.71 21.31
CA LEU A 1031 10.42 -5.21 22.44
C LEU A 1031 11.02 -5.63 23.78
N GLU A 1032 11.35 -6.90 23.93
CA GLU A 1032 11.97 -7.45 25.14
C GLU A 1032 13.29 -6.73 25.46
N SER A 1033 14.17 -6.59 24.47
CA SER A 1033 15.47 -5.93 24.64
C SER A 1033 15.35 -4.43 24.92
N ASN A 1034 14.54 -3.71 24.15
CA ASN A 1034 14.42 -2.25 24.25
C ASN A 1034 13.75 -1.81 25.55
N LEU A 1035 12.66 -2.48 25.92
CA LEU A 1035 11.91 -2.18 27.14
C LEU A 1035 12.49 -2.88 28.39
N LYS A 1036 13.58 -3.66 28.22
CA LYS A 1036 14.25 -4.44 29.26
C LYS A 1036 13.26 -5.33 30.04
N LEU A 1037 12.39 -6.00 29.29
CA LEU A 1037 11.41 -6.91 29.89
C LEU A 1037 12.12 -8.18 30.34
N ASN A 1038 11.68 -8.74 31.47
CA ASN A 1038 12.08 -10.09 31.85
C ASN A 1038 11.56 -11.10 30.82
N LYS A 1039 12.27 -12.22 30.65
CA LYS A 1039 12.05 -13.20 29.57
C LYS A 1039 10.63 -13.78 29.57
N GLU A 1040 10.00 -13.88 30.72
CA GLU A 1040 8.65 -14.42 30.91
C GLU A 1040 7.54 -13.49 30.44
N LYS A 1041 7.78 -12.16 30.35
CA LYS A 1041 6.73 -11.17 30.10
C LYS A 1041 6.02 -11.35 28.77
N LEU A 1042 6.75 -11.73 27.73
CA LEU A 1042 6.19 -11.97 26.39
C LEU A 1042 5.81 -13.45 26.18
N GLY A 1043 5.73 -14.26 27.24
CA GLY A 1043 5.49 -15.71 27.20
C GLY A 1043 4.21 -16.09 26.45
N CYS A 1044 3.06 -15.47 26.77
CA CYS A 1044 1.79 -15.72 26.09
C CYS A 1044 1.87 -15.38 24.59
N SER A 1045 2.56 -14.28 24.25
CA SER A 1045 2.75 -13.82 22.87
C SER A 1045 3.61 -14.79 22.05
N ARG A 1046 4.68 -15.32 22.66
CA ARG A 1046 5.54 -16.35 22.06
C ARG A 1046 4.81 -17.68 21.91
N ARG A 1047 4.00 -18.08 22.91
CA ARG A 1047 3.22 -19.32 22.88
C ARG A 1047 2.18 -19.29 21.77
N ALA A 1048 1.42 -18.21 21.63
CA ALA A 1048 0.47 -18.05 20.54
C ALA A 1048 1.14 -18.14 19.14
N LEU A 1049 2.29 -17.49 18.96
CA LEU A 1049 3.06 -17.60 17.72
C LEU A 1049 3.54 -19.03 17.45
N MET A 1050 4.00 -19.73 18.50
CA MET A 1050 4.50 -21.09 18.41
C MET A 1050 3.40 -22.08 18.01
N ASP A 1051 2.22 -21.98 18.62
CA ASP A 1051 1.15 -22.97 18.47
C ASP A 1051 0.31 -22.75 17.20
N TYR A 1052 0.15 -21.50 16.76
CA TYR A 1052 -0.77 -21.16 15.67
C TYR A 1052 -0.11 -20.44 14.48
N GLY A 1053 1.13 -19.95 14.65
CA GLY A 1053 1.72 -18.98 13.72
C GLY A 1053 1.10 -17.58 13.85
N ASN A 1054 1.39 -16.72 12.88
CA ASN A 1054 0.74 -15.42 12.76
C ASN A 1054 -0.59 -15.57 11.99
N VAL A 1055 -1.71 -15.43 12.69
CA VAL A 1055 -3.07 -15.56 12.15
C VAL A 1055 -3.72 -14.17 12.00
N SER A 1056 -2.90 -13.16 11.67
CA SER A 1056 -3.32 -11.77 11.49
C SER A 1056 -4.09 -11.26 12.71
N SER A 1057 -5.26 -10.64 12.53
CA SER A 1057 -6.05 -10.03 13.61
C SER A 1057 -6.44 -11.01 14.73
N ASN A 1058 -6.50 -12.31 14.46
CA ASN A 1058 -6.88 -13.31 15.47
C ASN A 1058 -5.81 -13.51 16.54
N THR A 1059 -4.54 -13.32 16.20
CA THR A 1059 -3.42 -13.72 17.07
C THR A 1059 -3.47 -13.02 18.42
N ILE A 1060 -3.85 -11.74 18.49
CA ILE A 1060 -3.95 -11.04 19.76
C ILE A 1060 -5.02 -11.67 20.68
N VAL A 1061 -6.11 -12.19 20.12
CA VAL A 1061 -7.17 -12.84 20.92
C VAL A 1061 -6.66 -14.16 21.50
N TYR A 1062 -5.87 -14.92 20.74
CA TYR A 1062 -5.21 -16.13 21.26
C TYR A 1062 -4.19 -15.80 22.36
N VAL A 1063 -3.49 -14.67 22.25
CA VAL A 1063 -2.61 -14.19 23.33
C VAL A 1063 -3.41 -13.83 24.59
N LEU A 1064 -4.58 -13.18 24.43
CA LEU A 1064 -5.46 -12.84 25.55
C LEU A 1064 -6.09 -14.09 26.20
N GLU A 1065 -6.36 -15.14 25.43
CA GLU A 1065 -6.81 -16.43 25.97
C GLU A 1065 -5.75 -17.07 26.87
N TYR A 1066 -4.48 -17.15 26.43
CA TYR A 1066 -3.39 -17.60 27.31
C TYR A 1066 -3.21 -16.67 28.51
N MET A 1067 -3.41 -15.36 28.33
CA MET A 1067 -3.34 -14.40 29.43
C MET A 1067 -4.45 -14.63 30.47
N LYS A 1068 -5.67 -15.00 30.03
CA LYS A 1068 -6.80 -15.35 30.90
C LYS A 1068 -6.46 -16.52 31.82
N GLU A 1069 -5.63 -17.47 31.37
CA GLU A 1069 -5.16 -18.58 32.19
C GLU A 1069 -4.08 -18.15 33.20
N GLU A 1070 -3.10 -17.37 32.77
CA GLU A 1070 -2.01 -16.89 33.65
C GLU A 1070 -2.54 -15.94 34.74
N LEU A 1071 -3.53 -15.09 34.43
CA LEU A 1071 -4.15 -14.19 35.40
C LEU A 1071 -4.95 -14.89 36.49
N LYS A 1072 -5.32 -16.17 36.31
CA LYS A 1072 -5.96 -16.99 37.36
C LYS A 1072 -4.98 -17.42 38.47
N ARG A 1073 -3.67 -17.28 38.26
CA ARG A 1073 -2.63 -17.68 39.23
C ARG A 1073 -2.50 -16.65 40.36
N GLU A 1074 -2.21 -17.13 41.57
CA GLU A 1074 -2.04 -16.27 42.76
C GLU A 1074 -0.93 -15.24 42.56
N GLY A 1075 -1.18 -13.98 42.96
CA GLY A 1075 -0.21 -12.88 42.84
C GLY A 1075 -0.11 -12.21 41.46
N GLY A 1076 -1.08 -12.45 40.57
CA GLY A 1076 -1.12 -11.87 39.23
C GLY A 1076 -1.12 -10.32 39.20
N GLU A 1077 -0.37 -9.78 38.24
CA GLU A 1077 -0.24 -8.34 37.99
C GLU A 1077 -1.59 -7.70 37.69
N GLU A 1078 -1.85 -6.53 38.26
CA GLU A 1078 -3.12 -5.82 38.04
C GLU A 1078 -3.18 -5.19 36.65
N TRP A 1079 -2.09 -4.58 36.20
CA TRP A 1079 -2.07 -3.78 34.98
C TRP A 1079 -1.31 -4.48 33.85
N GLY A 1080 -1.71 -4.23 32.62
CA GLY A 1080 -1.00 -4.75 31.45
C GLY A 1080 -1.22 -3.93 30.19
N LEU A 1081 -0.49 -4.28 29.13
CA LEU A 1081 -0.61 -3.64 27.83
C LEU A 1081 -0.96 -4.66 26.74
N ALA A 1082 -1.98 -4.35 25.94
CA ALA A 1082 -2.22 -4.99 24.66
C ALA A 1082 -1.70 -4.11 23.52
N LEU A 1083 -0.88 -4.67 22.62
CA LEU A 1083 -0.23 -3.92 21.54
C LEU A 1083 -0.31 -4.64 20.19
N ALA A 1084 -0.51 -3.88 19.11
CA ALA A 1084 -0.37 -4.38 17.75
C ALA A 1084 0.09 -3.29 16.76
N PHE A 1085 0.60 -3.73 15.60
CA PHE A 1085 1.28 -2.89 14.61
C PHE A 1085 0.70 -3.08 13.21
N GLY A 1086 0.33 -1.97 12.55
CA GLY A 1086 -0.38 -1.96 11.25
C GLY A 1086 0.25 -1.07 10.18
N PRO A 1087 -0.34 -0.99 8.97
CA PRO A 1087 0.11 -0.15 7.85
C PRO A 1087 0.28 1.33 8.20
N GLY A 1088 1.17 2.01 7.47
CA GLY A 1088 1.63 3.36 7.83
C GLY A 1088 2.18 3.42 9.26
N ILE A 1089 3.01 2.41 9.61
CA ILE A 1089 3.35 1.97 10.98
C ILE A 1089 2.42 2.61 12.02
N THR A 1090 1.28 1.97 12.19
CA THR A 1090 0.28 2.38 13.17
C THR A 1090 0.39 1.52 14.41
N PHE A 1091 0.64 2.16 15.55
CA PHE A 1091 0.59 1.55 16.87
C PHE A 1091 -0.84 1.61 17.37
N GLU A 1092 -1.41 0.45 17.67
CA GLU A 1092 -2.64 0.32 18.46
C GLU A 1092 -2.27 -0.23 19.82
N GLY A 1093 -2.83 0.39 20.86
CA GLY A 1093 -2.52 0.03 22.23
C GLY A 1093 -3.70 0.20 23.18
N ILE A 1094 -3.84 -0.75 24.09
CA ILE A 1094 -4.85 -0.73 25.15
C ILE A 1094 -4.15 -0.98 26.48
N LEU A 1095 -4.39 -0.08 27.44
CA LEU A 1095 -4.09 -0.30 28.84
C LEU A 1095 -5.17 -1.21 29.43
N LEU A 1096 -4.73 -2.36 29.92
CA LEU A 1096 -5.56 -3.43 30.45
C LEU A 1096 -5.48 -3.47 31.98
N ARG A 1097 -6.56 -3.95 32.61
CA ARG A 1097 -6.59 -4.26 34.05
C ARG A 1097 -7.16 -5.67 34.27
N GLY A 1098 -6.43 -6.55 34.92
CA GLY A 1098 -6.87 -7.91 35.26
C GLY A 1098 -7.83 -7.91 36.43
N LEU A 1099 -8.94 -8.67 36.33
CA LEU A 1099 -10.04 -8.68 37.29
C LEU A 1099 -10.08 -9.95 38.15
#